data_AF-A0AAI9T086-F1
#
_entry.id   AF-A0AAI9T086-F1
#
_cell.length_a   1.000
_cell.length_b   1.000
_cell.length_c   1.000
_cell.angle_alpha   90.00
_cell.angle_beta   90.00
_cell.angle_gamma   90.00
#
_symmetry.space_group_name_H-M   'P 1'
#
loop_
_entity.id
_entity.type
_entity.pdbx_description
1 polymer ?
#
loop_
_entity_poly.entity_id
_entity_poly.type
_entity_poly.pdbx_seq_one_letter_code
_entity_poly.pdbx_strand_id
1 'polypeptide(L)'
;MPRKLDRVSRMVRGGVEMSMNRFNLFNLYRKSPINYIGKTLYQQKWAAKSETRSYHGEHLNEKRFKKVLFEPELKTYSQLDASLKGQDVAPTPITLQTYATLEKRLEIAVFRSLFASSVRQARQFILGGYVKVNGVKIKHPSFPLKSGDVFSVDPEKVLFAMGKSKPSLSKAINIDNKQVRYWNHYVSMAKKDPKAAWERQQNKFKSLNQIENFEKRETLDAQKKQGELMMKKRQNATNKMTILEDIINLGNAAGHNISVETFHKYGDVAKEKCLIIYQGLSRLNHPLLKEKSHEALNAYFAKETEMSNEEKTEFRKTKNILRELEKSEWKRIRLEGANDGKFFDPSNIMRQTTFTPIDKEKVLEDETSAKINFPWQRHLYGRKEPSKPYFTPWTPRSFLGAFAILPSHIEVSFDTCHAVYLRDPIARPGHSEVITPFPEHVHERAYMYYIKRAKHVRRAKVISPLLPPLLAATRDLERAQLELKWIKEELPKSEWVSAVNLRKGLVPLQYILKSQPFGDLNIICREGVLIPRWETEEWCTRLAKFIIDSKLSKVNIVDACSGSGCIPLLLSHLLAKNSIDSRAYGYDISEKAVELAKENLESYLATYPSKRIQISFHLADVFDSKLCKSVNIQGDDGTGIDLVTSNPPYIPLEDYKKSLWRNGVEKSVRLYEPSLALIGNNKVYSNLIQNLVVPVGAKGFVFEVGYKDQADFVNKSMDSAKWGVGVMKDSASKVRCVIGWQREGKFAEFSKLCDDVY
;
A
#
# COMPACT_ATOMS: atom_id res chain seq x y z
N MET A 1 -9.45 23.02 3.52
CA MET A 1 -8.12 22.73 4.11
C MET A 1 -7.60 21.37 3.64
N PRO A 2 -6.28 21.23 3.38
CA PRO A 2 -5.67 19.92 3.10
C PRO A 2 -5.63 19.03 4.34
N ARG A 3 -5.42 17.73 4.16
CA ARG A 3 -5.27 16.79 5.28
C ARG A 3 -4.00 17.13 6.10
N LYS A 4 -4.13 17.23 7.42
CA LYS A 4 -2.97 17.41 8.32
C LYS A 4 -2.08 16.16 8.30
N LEU A 5 -0.78 16.37 8.48
CA LEU A 5 0.26 15.34 8.39
C LEU A 5 0.65 14.93 9.81
N ASP A 6 0.43 13.66 10.16
CA ASP A 6 1.02 13.05 11.34
C ASP A 6 2.24 12.22 10.90
N ARG A 7 3.44 12.73 11.20
CA ARG A 7 4.71 12.19 10.70
C ARG A 7 5.14 10.92 11.43
N VAL A 8 4.80 10.81 12.73
CA VAL A 8 5.22 9.68 13.59
C VAL A 8 4.52 8.40 13.15
N SER A 9 3.21 8.46 12.94
CA SER A 9 2.43 7.28 12.53
C SER A 9 2.77 6.74 11.14
N ARG A 10 3.30 7.56 10.22
CA ARG A 10 3.62 7.14 8.85
C ARG A 10 4.97 6.44 8.69
N MET A 11 5.96 6.84 9.49
CA MET A 11 7.25 6.16 9.51
C MET A 11 7.10 4.72 10.03
N VAL A 12 6.23 4.54 11.03
CA VAL A 12 5.84 3.22 11.56
C VAL A 12 5.02 2.43 10.55
N ARG A 13 4.05 3.06 9.86
CA ARG A 13 3.17 2.39 8.88
C ARG A 13 3.82 2.09 7.53
N GLY A 14 5.05 2.56 7.27
CA GLY A 14 5.80 2.26 6.04
C GLY A 14 5.20 2.87 4.76
N GLY A 15 4.43 3.96 4.85
CA GLY A 15 3.83 4.61 3.67
C GLY A 15 4.91 5.25 2.76
N VAL A 16 4.69 5.18 1.44
CA VAL A 16 5.55 5.81 0.44
C VAL A 16 4.89 7.08 -0.07
N GLU A 17 5.59 8.21 0.01
CA GLU A 17 5.07 9.53 -0.31
C GLU A 17 5.78 10.16 -1.51
N MET A 18 5.19 11.20 -2.10
CA MET A 18 5.86 12.04 -3.10
C MET A 18 6.82 13.04 -2.42
N SER A 19 7.93 12.52 -1.87
CA SER A 19 8.97 13.31 -1.21
C SER A 19 10.37 12.70 -1.34
N MET A 20 11.40 13.55 -1.40
CA MET A 20 12.81 13.15 -1.46
C MET A 20 13.44 13.03 -0.06
N ASN A 21 12.67 12.52 0.91
CA ASN A 21 13.11 12.36 2.29
C ASN A 21 13.88 11.03 2.45
N ARG A 22 14.98 11.02 3.23
CA ARG A 22 15.72 9.80 3.57
C ARG A 22 14.84 8.70 4.18
N PHE A 23 13.85 9.07 5.00
CA PHE A 23 12.93 8.11 5.60
C PHE A 23 11.93 7.55 4.58
N ASN A 24 11.54 8.37 3.60
CA ASN A 24 10.71 7.92 2.50
C ASN A 24 11.49 6.97 1.59
N LEU A 25 12.76 7.25 1.34
CA LEU A 25 13.65 6.35 0.60
C LEU A 25 13.79 5.01 1.32
N PHE A 26 13.99 5.04 2.64
CA PHE A 26 14.03 3.82 3.44
C PHE A 26 12.71 3.02 3.35
N ASN A 27 11.56 3.69 3.42
CA ASN A 27 10.25 3.06 3.23
C ASN A 27 10.09 2.46 1.83
N LEU A 28 10.55 3.15 0.78
CA LEU A 28 10.54 2.66 -0.58
C LEU A 28 11.44 1.43 -0.73
N TYR A 29 12.64 1.46 -0.16
CA TYR A 29 13.62 0.37 -0.22
C TYR A 29 13.14 -0.90 0.49
N ARG A 30 12.60 -0.79 1.71
CA ARG A 30 12.14 -1.96 2.48
C ARG A 30 10.74 -2.46 2.08
N LYS A 31 10.08 -1.81 1.10
CA LYS A 31 8.68 -2.06 0.79
C LYS A 31 8.50 -3.45 0.19
N SER A 32 7.86 -4.37 0.92
CA SER A 32 7.45 -5.66 0.35
C SER A 32 6.20 -5.51 -0.53
N PRO A 33 6.01 -6.37 -1.55
CA PRO A 33 4.77 -6.46 -2.30
C PRO A 33 3.56 -6.69 -1.37
N ILE A 34 2.39 -6.15 -1.74
CA ILE A 34 1.17 -6.32 -0.95
C ILE A 34 0.74 -7.78 -0.99
N ASN A 35 0.80 -8.47 0.15
CA ASN A 35 0.28 -9.84 0.26
C ASN A 35 -1.26 -9.84 0.21
N TYR A 36 -1.85 -10.54 -0.75
CA TYR A 36 -3.31 -10.73 -0.90
C TYR A 36 -3.80 -12.10 -0.45
N ILE A 37 -2.92 -13.04 -0.11
CA ILE A 37 -3.27 -14.39 0.33
C ILE A 37 -4.08 -14.29 1.62
N GLY A 38 -5.20 -15.03 1.69
CA GLY A 38 -6.12 -15.02 2.83
C GLY A 38 -6.92 -13.72 2.99
N LYS A 39 -6.86 -12.77 2.04
CA LYS A 39 -7.62 -11.52 2.09
C LYS A 39 -8.82 -11.55 1.17
N THR A 40 -9.97 -11.15 1.71
CA THR A 40 -11.19 -10.87 0.94
C THR A 40 -10.95 -9.77 -0.11
N LEU A 41 -11.73 -9.76 -1.18
CA LEU A 41 -11.64 -8.74 -2.23
C LEU A 41 -11.75 -7.30 -1.69
N TYR A 42 -12.54 -7.07 -0.63
CA TYR A 42 -12.61 -5.75 0.02
C TYR A 42 -11.30 -5.39 0.73
N GLN A 43 -10.71 -6.33 1.48
CA GLN A 43 -9.42 -6.11 2.16
C GLN A 43 -8.30 -5.86 1.15
N GLN A 44 -8.28 -6.56 0.02
CA GLN A 44 -7.33 -6.31 -1.07
C GLN A 44 -7.48 -4.89 -1.62
N LYS A 45 -8.72 -4.48 -1.94
CA LYS A 45 -9.05 -3.12 -2.42
C LYS A 45 -8.67 -2.04 -1.42
N TRP A 46 -8.95 -2.27 -0.14
CA TRP A 46 -8.62 -1.33 0.93
C TRP A 46 -7.11 -1.15 1.10
N ALA A 47 -6.35 -2.25 1.09
CA ALA A 47 -4.89 -2.22 1.18
C ALA A 47 -4.29 -1.46 -0.01
N ALA A 48 -4.69 -1.80 -1.24
CA ALA A 48 -4.26 -1.13 -2.46
C ALA A 48 -4.60 0.37 -2.45
N LYS A 49 -5.82 0.74 -2.07
CA LYS A 49 -6.23 2.13 -1.91
C LYS A 49 -5.41 2.87 -0.86
N SER A 50 -5.11 2.24 0.27
CA SER A 50 -4.33 2.87 1.35
C SER A 50 -2.91 3.20 0.87
N GLU A 51 -2.29 2.25 0.19
CA GLU A 51 -0.93 2.38 -0.33
C GLU A 51 -0.83 3.41 -1.45
N THR A 52 -1.63 3.25 -2.49
CA THR A 52 -1.59 4.14 -3.65
C THR A 52 -1.92 5.59 -3.27
N ARG A 53 -2.87 5.83 -2.36
CA ARG A 53 -3.21 7.19 -1.88
C ARG A 53 -2.18 7.80 -0.92
N SER A 54 -1.29 6.99 -0.35
CA SER A 54 -0.17 7.51 0.44
C SER A 54 0.85 8.23 -0.44
N TYR A 55 0.99 7.77 -1.69
CA TYR A 55 1.81 8.42 -2.70
C TYR A 55 1.00 9.47 -3.46
N HIS A 56 -0.07 9.02 -4.14
CA HIS A 56 -0.88 9.83 -5.03
C HIS A 56 -1.82 10.76 -4.25
N GLY A 57 -1.43 12.02 -4.12
CA GLY A 57 -2.29 13.07 -3.58
C GLY A 57 -2.60 12.95 -2.09
N GLU A 58 -1.61 12.57 -1.27
CA GLU A 58 -1.75 12.39 0.19
C GLU A 58 -2.42 13.57 0.90
N HIS A 59 -2.12 14.80 0.46
CA HIS A 59 -2.67 16.04 1.02
C HIS A 59 -4.16 16.25 0.72
N LEU A 60 -4.72 15.49 -0.23
CA LEU A 60 -6.11 15.60 -0.66
C LEU A 60 -7.05 14.82 0.26
N ASN A 61 -8.16 15.45 0.64
CA ASN A 61 -9.26 14.77 1.32
C ASN A 61 -9.86 13.69 0.41
N GLU A 62 -10.16 12.52 0.98
CA GLU A 62 -10.77 11.40 0.28
C GLU A 62 -12.10 11.77 -0.39
N LYS A 63 -12.95 12.59 0.25
CA LYS A 63 -14.20 13.06 -0.37
C LYS A 63 -13.94 13.89 -1.62
N ARG A 64 -12.90 14.72 -1.61
CA ARG A 64 -12.53 15.58 -2.76
C ARG A 64 -11.97 14.75 -3.90
N PHE A 65 -11.07 13.80 -3.60
CA PHE A 65 -10.55 12.87 -4.60
C PHE A 65 -11.71 12.09 -5.26
N LYS A 66 -12.55 11.42 -4.46
CA LYS A 66 -13.64 10.58 -4.95
C LYS A 66 -14.70 11.31 -5.78
N LYS A 67 -15.07 12.54 -5.40
CA LYS A 67 -16.19 13.27 -6.05
C LYS A 67 -15.78 14.15 -7.22
N VAL A 68 -14.55 14.66 -7.21
CA VAL A 68 -14.16 15.75 -8.12
C VAL A 68 -12.98 15.36 -9.02
N LEU A 69 -12.05 14.53 -8.55
CA LEU A 69 -10.77 14.30 -9.25
C LEU A 69 -10.65 12.90 -9.86
N PHE A 70 -11.33 11.90 -9.32
CA PHE A 70 -11.29 10.55 -9.86
C PHE A 70 -12.11 10.46 -11.16
N GLU A 71 -11.44 10.15 -12.26
CA GLU A 71 -12.04 9.91 -13.57
C GLU A 71 -12.10 8.40 -13.85
N PRO A 72 -13.31 7.83 -14.03
CA PRO A 72 -13.46 6.42 -14.39
C PRO A 72 -13.04 6.11 -15.83
N GLU A 73 -12.99 7.09 -16.71
CA GLU A 73 -12.62 6.90 -18.12
C GLU A 73 -11.10 7.11 -18.25
N LEU A 74 -10.36 6.00 -18.29
CA LEU A 74 -8.90 6.03 -18.37
C LEU A 74 -8.47 6.23 -19.83
N LYS A 75 -7.62 7.24 -20.07
CA LYS A 75 -7.11 7.57 -21.41
C LYS A 75 -5.97 6.63 -21.82
N THR A 76 -6.01 6.15 -23.06
CA THR A 76 -4.96 5.33 -23.69
C THR A 76 -4.70 5.81 -25.10
N TYR A 77 -3.57 5.42 -25.69
CA TYR A 77 -3.27 5.65 -27.10
C TYR A 77 -2.85 4.34 -27.76
N SER A 78 -3.46 4.05 -28.91
CA SER A 78 -3.06 2.94 -29.77
C SER A 78 -1.89 3.36 -30.64
N GLN A 79 -0.78 2.60 -30.60
CA GLN A 79 0.25 2.71 -31.62
C GLN A 79 -0.24 1.94 -32.86
N LEU A 80 -0.70 2.66 -33.87
CA LEU A 80 -1.02 2.09 -35.17
C LEU A 80 0.27 2.05 -36.00
N ASP A 81 1.19 1.16 -35.63
CA ASP A 81 2.39 0.93 -36.41
C ASP A 81 2.16 -0.27 -37.33
N ALA A 82 2.19 -0.03 -38.64
CA ALA A 82 1.96 -1.07 -39.64
C ALA A 82 3.05 -2.17 -39.60
N SER A 83 4.24 -1.86 -39.08
CA SER A 83 5.36 -2.79 -38.94
C SER A 83 5.18 -3.82 -37.81
N LEU A 84 4.25 -3.58 -36.87
CA LEU A 84 3.96 -4.45 -35.73
C LEU A 84 2.88 -5.51 -36.02
N LYS A 85 2.38 -5.60 -37.26
CA LYS A 85 1.41 -6.64 -37.66
C LYS A 85 2.02 -8.04 -37.49
N GLY A 86 1.46 -8.85 -36.59
CA GLY A 86 1.87 -10.23 -36.36
C GLY A 86 2.98 -10.42 -35.31
N GLN A 87 3.37 -9.37 -34.59
CA GLN A 87 4.32 -9.47 -33.46
C GLN A 87 3.61 -9.38 -32.11
N ASP A 88 4.12 -10.11 -31.10
CA ASP A 88 3.64 -10.05 -29.72
C ASP A 88 4.04 -8.70 -29.08
N VAL A 89 3.07 -7.80 -28.97
CA VAL A 89 3.26 -6.49 -28.34
C VAL A 89 2.87 -6.58 -26.85
N ALA A 90 3.71 -5.99 -25.98
CA ALA A 90 3.43 -5.94 -24.54
C ALA A 90 2.07 -5.28 -24.25
N PRO A 91 1.30 -5.77 -23.26
CA PRO A 91 0.00 -5.20 -22.92
C PRO A 91 0.14 -3.75 -22.46
N THR A 92 -0.87 -2.93 -22.77
CA THR A 92 -0.93 -1.54 -22.28
C THR A 92 -1.43 -1.55 -20.83
N PRO A 93 -0.67 -1.02 -19.85
CA PRO A 93 -1.05 -1.07 -18.44
C PRO A 93 -2.06 0.06 -18.11
N ILE A 94 -3.31 -0.11 -18.56
CA ILE A 94 -4.35 0.94 -18.52
C ILE A 94 -4.60 1.39 -17.08
N THR A 95 -4.61 0.46 -16.12
CA THR A 95 -5.01 0.78 -14.74
C THR A 95 -4.02 1.67 -14.02
N LEU A 96 -2.77 1.78 -14.48
CA LEU A 96 -1.79 2.76 -13.96
C LEU A 96 -2.25 4.22 -14.15
N GLN A 97 -3.21 4.47 -15.05
CA GLN A 97 -3.80 5.78 -15.28
C GLN A 97 -4.80 6.23 -14.19
N THR A 98 -5.06 5.39 -13.17
CA THR A 98 -6.02 5.67 -12.07
C THR A 98 -5.84 7.05 -11.43
N TYR A 99 -4.61 7.57 -11.39
CA TYR A 99 -4.25 8.86 -10.78
C TYR A 99 -3.76 9.91 -11.78
N ALA A 100 -3.90 9.69 -13.09
CA ALA A 100 -3.38 10.57 -14.14
C ALA A 100 -3.90 12.01 -14.01
N THR A 101 -5.16 12.18 -13.59
CA THR A 101 -5.79 13.49 -13.36
C THR A 101 -5.08 14.34 -12.31
N LEU A 102 -4.32 13.72 -11.41
CA LEU A 102 -3.55 14.44 -10.40
C LEU A 102 -2.30 15.09 -10.98
N GLU A 103 -1.68 14.52 -12.01
CA GLU A 103 -0.46 15.05 -12.64
C GLU A 103 -0.71 16.40 -13.31
N LYS A 104 -1.95 16.68 -13.73
CA LYS A 104 -2.41 17.97 -14.28
C LYS A 104 -2.34 19.12 -13.26
N ARG A 105 -2.24 18.83 -11.97
CA ARG A 105 -2.25 19.86 -10.92
C ARG A 105 -0.87 20.51 -10.84
N LEU A 106 -0.82 21.83 -10.85
CA LEU A 106 0.42 22.62 -10.80
C LEU A 106 1.39 22.16 -9.71
N GLU A 107 0.87 21.87 -8.51
CA GLU A 107 1.69 21.38 -7.39
C GLU A 107 2.38 20.03 -7.61
N ILE A 108 1.80 19.16 -8.43
CA ILE A 108 2.36 17.86 -8.78
C ILE A 108 3.33 18.04 -9.94
N ALA A 109 2.96 18.81 -10.97
CA ALA A 109 3.85 19.14 -12.09
C ALA A 109 5.16 19.83 -11.63
N VAL A 110 5.10 20.76 -10.68
CA VAL A 110 6.28 21.39 -10.05
C VAL A 110 7.17 20.36 -9.34
N PHE A 111 6.56 19.37 -8.67
CA PHE A 111 7.31 18.29 -8.03
C PHE A 111 7.93 17.33 -9.07
N ARG A 112 7.19 16.96 -10.13
CA ARG A 112 7.68 16.11 -11.23
C ARG A 112 8.84 16.74 -12.00
N SER A 113 8.86 18.06 -12.09
CA SER A 113 9.94 18.82 -12.74
C SER A 113 11.19 18.95 -11.88
N LEU A 114 11.24 18.30 -10.71
CA LEU A 114 12.35 18.39 -9.75
C LEU A 114 12.63 19.84 -9.29
N PHE A 115 11.62 20.72 -9.31
CA PHE A 115 11.73 22.08 -8.76
C PHE A 115 11.39 22.16 -7.26
N ALA A 116 10.84 21.08 -6.70
CA ALA A 116 10.53 20.97 -5.28
C ALA A 116 10.88 19.56 -4.77
N SER A 117 11.32 19.46 -3.51
CA SER A 117 11.67 18.17 -2.89
C SER A 117 10.47 17.32 -2.48
N SER A 118 9.27 17.90 -2.46
CA SER A 118 8.02 17.20 -2.18
C SER A 118 6.82 17.97 -2.72
N VAL A 119 5.70 17.29 -2.93
CA VAL A 119 4.44 17.93 -3.33
C VAL A 119 4.00 18.98 -2.31
N ARG A 120 4.24 18.76 -1.01
CA ARG A 120 3.90 19.76 0.02
C ARG A 120 4.78 21.00 -0.05
N GLN A 121 6.07 20.86 -0.37
CA GLN A 121 6.95 22.00 -0.62
C GLN A 121 6.54 22.75 -1.89
N ALA A 122 6.21 22.05 -2.98
CA ALA A 122 5.68 22.66 -4.19
C ALA A 122 4.43 23.51 -3.90
N ARG A 123 3.50 22.99 -3.08
CA ARG A 123 2.33 23.72 -2.62
C ARG A 123 2.69 24.99 -1.85
N GLN A 124 3.71 24.93 -0.99
CA GLN A 124 4.19 26.11 -0.24
C GLN A 124 4.80 27.16 -1.18
N PHE A 125 5.55 26.75 -2.19
CA PHE A 125 6.12 27.66 -3.19
C PHE A 125 5.02 28.38 -3.98
N ILE A 126 4.00 27.65 -4.40
CA ILE A 126 2.83 28.22 -5.10
C ILE A 126 2.09 29.21 -4.19
N LEU A 127 1.74 28.82 -2.96
CA LEU A 127 1.07 29.70 -2.00
C LEU A 127 1.88 30.96 -1.69
N GLY A 128 3.22 30.84 -1.64
CA GLY A 128 4.14 31.95 -1.46
C GLY A 128 4.29 32.87 -2.69
N GLY A 129 3.70 32.52 -3.83
CA GLY A 129 3.78 33.33 -5.06
C GLY A 129 5.11 33.23 -5.80
N TYR A 130 5.87 32.16 -5.58
CA TYR A 130 7.17 31.90 -6.24
C TYR A 130 7.04 31.10 -7.54
N VAL A 131 5.81 30.77 -7.95
CA VAL A 131 5.52 29.99 -9.16
C VAL A 131 4.71 30.84 -10.13
N LYS A 132 5.13 30.85 -11.40
CA LYS A 132 4.43 31.50 -12.50
C LYS A 132 3.93 30.46 -13.49
N VAL A 133 2.79 30.72 -14.12
CA VAL A 133 2.27 29.98 -15.28
C VAL A 133 1.98 31.00 -16.37
N ASN A 134 2.58 30.83 -17.56
CA ASN A 134 2.52 31.76 -18.68
C ASN A 134 2.84 33.20 -18.26
N GLY A 135 3.87 33.37 -17.40
CA GLY A 135 4.30 34.65 -16.84
C GLY A 135 3.48 35.17 -15.65
N VAL A 136 2.29 34.62 -15.39
CA VAL A 136 1.38 35.06 -14.32
C VAL A 136 1.68 34.32 -13.01
N LYS A 137 1.84 35.05 -11.90
CA LYS A 137 2.03 34.44 -10.57
C LYS A 137 0.76 33.72 -10.12
N ILE A 138 0.89 32.42 -9.83
CA ILE A 138 -0.24 31.59 -9.37
C ILE A 138 -0.09 31.32 -7.87
N LYS A 139 -1.12 31.62 -7.08
CA LYS A 139 -1.22 31.29 -5.64
C LYS A 139 -2.18 30.14 -5.32
N HIS A 140 -2.63 29.43 -6.35
CA HIS A 140 -3.58 28.33 -6.23
C HIS A 140 -2.92 26.99 -6.58
N PRO A 141 -2.54 26.16 -5.60
CA PRO A 141 -1.87 24.89 -5.88
C PRO A 141 -2.71 23.89 -6.70
N SER A 142 -4.04 24.05 -6.64
CA SER A 142 -4.98 23.21 -7.39
C SER A 142 -5.20 23.65 -8.82
N PHE A 143 -4.45 24.64 -9.31
CA PHE A 143 -4.53 25.13 -10.69
C PHE A 143 -4.28 23.96 -11.66
N PRO A 144 -5.23 23.65 -12.56
CA PRO A 144 -5.05 22.61 -13.57
C PRO A 144 -4.30 23.18 -14.77
N LEU A 145 -3.16 22.59 -15.11
CA LEU A 145 -2.39 22.94 -16.31
C LEU A 145 -3.11 22.45 -17.57
N LYS A 146 -2.93 23.16 -18.68
CA LYS A 146 -3.34 22.75 -20.03
C LYS A 146 -2.10 22.40 -20.84
N SER A 147 -2.28 21.55 -21.86
CA SER A 147 -1.24 21.29 -22.86
C SER A 147 -0.72 22.61 -23.44
N GLY A 148 0.60 22.80 -23.41
CA GLY A 148 1.29 24.01 -23.85
C GLY A 148 1.55 25.04 -22.74
N ASP A 149 0.98 24.89 -21.54
CA ASP A 149 1.25 25.83 -20.44
C ASP A 149 2.72 25.75 -20.02
N VAL A 150 3.37 26.91 -19.90
CA VAL A 150 4.74 27.04 -19.39
C VAL A 150 4.67 27.47 -17.94
N PHE A 151 5.26 26.70 -17.03
CA PHE A 151 5.37 27.07 -15.63
C PHE A 151 6.83 27.20 -15.19
N SER A 152 7.11 28.17 -14.33
CA SER A 152 8.45 28.41 -13.79
C SER A 152 8.43 28.66 -12.30
N VAL A 153 9.55 28.33 -11.66
CA VAL A 153 9.75 28.51 -10.22
C VAL A 153 10.96 29.41 -10.03
N ASP A 154 10.91 30.28 -9.02
CA ASP A 154 12.05 31.08 -8.59
C ASP A 154 13.31 30.21 -8.40
N PRO A 155 14.41 30.46 -9.15
CA PRO A 155 15.63 29.65 -9.08
C PRO A 155 16.21 29.50 -7.67
N GLU A 156 16.12 30.55 -6.84
CA GLU A 156 16.58 30.49 -5.44
C GLU A 156 15.81 29.44 -4.62
N LYS A 157 14.52 29.28 -4.91
CA LYS A 157 13.68 28.26 -4.26
C LYS A 157 13.99 26.86 -4.78
N VAL A 158 14.30 26.72 -6.06
CA VAL A 158 14.72 25.44 -6.66
C VAL A 158 16.06 25.01 -6.07
N LEU A 159 17.05 25.90 -6.02
CA LEU A 159 18.35 25.64 -5.39
C LEU A 159 18.19 25.26 -3.90
N PHE A 160 17.27 25.92 -3.18
CA PHE A 160 16.92 25.54 -1.82
C PHE A 160 16.27 24.15 -1.71
N ALA A 161 15.35 23.83 -2.61
CA ALA A 161 14.67 22.54 -2.61
C ALA A 161 15.60 21.38 -2.97
N MET A 162 16.45 21.59 -3.97
CA MET A 162 17.30 20.55 -4.55
C MET A 162 18.70 20.49 -3.95
N GLY A 163 19.10 21.49 -3.16
CA GLY A 163 20.37 21.53 -2.48
C GLY A 163 20.40 20.78 -1.14
N LYS A 164 21.61 20.52 -0.62
CA LYS A 164 21.81 20.10 0.76
C LYS A 164 21.32 21.18 1.73
N SER A 165 20.86 20.75 2.89
CA SER A 165 20.48 21.64 3.98
C SER A 165 21.69 22.43 4.49
N LYS A 166 21.52 23.75 4.59
CA LYS A 166 22.51 24.64 5.20
C LYS A 166 22.69 24.29 6.68
N PRO A 167 23.93 24.03 7.15
CA PRO A 167 24.18 23.79 8.57
C PRO A 167 24.03 25.09 9.38
N SER A 168 23.62 24.97 10.64
CA SER A 168 23.73 26.06 11.60
C SER A 168 25.21 26.41 11.82
N LEU A 169 25.49 27.64 12.25
CA LEU A 169 26.85 28.13 12.45
C LEU A 169 27.64 27.22 13.42
N SER A 170 27.08 26.92 14.59
CA SER A 170 27.68 25.97 15.53
C SER A 170 27.91 24.57 14.95
N LYS A 171 27.02 24.09 14.07
CA LYS A 171 27.19 22.78 13.45
C LYS A 171 28.31 22.78 12.41
N ALA A 172 28.45 23.86 11.64
CA ALA A 172 29.54 24.04 10.69
C ALA A 172 30.89 24.04 11.41
N ILE A 173 31.03 24.84 12.49
CA ILE A 173 32.24 24.90 13.33
C ILE A 173 32.61 23.51 13.89
N ASN A 174 31.63 22.78 14.44
CA ASN A 174 31.87 21.44 14.97
C ASN A 174 32.36 20.46 13.89
N ILE A 175 31.84 20.57 12.67
CA ILE A 175 32.28 19.75 11.54
C ILE A 175 33.71 20.13 11.13
N ASP A 176 34.02 21.41 11.03
CA ASP A 176 35.36 21.88 10.66
C ASP A 176 36.40 21.51 11.71
N ASN A 177 36.09 21.64 13.00
CA ASN A 177 36.96 21.16 14.09
C ASN A 177 37.16 19.64 14.06
N LYS A 178 36.18 18.88 13.59
CA LYS A 178 36.34 17.44 13.35
C LYS A 178 37.24 17.18 12.14
N GLN A 179 37.12 17.96 11.07
CA GLN A 179 38.02 17.88 9.90
C GLN A 179 39.47 18.21 10.27
N VAL A 180 39.70 19.26 11.08
CA VAL A 180 41.03 19.63 11.60
C VAL A 180 41.66 18.47 12.35
N ARG A 181 40.91 17.83 13.27
CA ARG A 181 41.41 16.67 14.02
C ARG A 181 41.83 15.52 13.11
N TYR A 182 40.99 15.17 12.13
CA TYR A 182 41.32 14.11 11.18
C TYR A 182 42.50 14.45 10.27
N TRP A 183 42.60 15.71 9.82
CA TRP A 183 43.72 16.17 9.02
C TRP A 183 45.03 16.12 9.81
N ASN A 184 45.05 16.64 11.03
CA ASN A 184 46.24 16.62 11.88
C ASN A 184 46.69 15.18 12.18
N HIS A 185 45.73 14.27 12.42
CA HIS A 185 46.02 12.86 12.57
C HIS A 185 46.61 12.25 11.30
N TYR A 186 46.03 12.56 10.13
CA TYR A 186 46.57 12.12 8.83
C TYR A 186 47.99 12.63 8.60
N VAL A 187 48.26 13.93 8.79
CA VAL A 187 49.60 14.51 8.62
C VAL A 187 50.61 13.86 9.58
N SER A 188 50.22 13.60 10.83
CA SER A 188 51.07 12.90 11.79
C SER A 188 51.39 11.47 11.33
N MET A 189 50.39 10.71 10.89
CA MET A 189 50.60 9.36 10.34
C MET A 189 51.47 9.38 9.08
N ALA A 190 51.19 10.31 8.16
CA ALA A 190 51.90 10.41 6.89
C ALA A 190 53.35 10.87 7.06
N LYS A 191 53.67 11.67 8.08
CA LYS A 191 55.07 12.00 8.43
C LYS A 191 55.83 10.82 9.03
N LYS A 192 55.16 9.93 9.77
CA LYS A 192 55.76 8.71 10.33
C LYS A 192 56.05 7.66 9.26
N ASP A 193 55.09 7.43 8.37
CA ASP A 193 55.24 6.50 7.24
C ASP A 193 54.69 7.14 5.95
N PRO A 194 55.53 7.89 5.22
CA PRO A 194 55.12 8.56 4.00
C PRO A 194 54.75 7.58 2.88
N LYS A 195 55.36 6.39 2.86
CA LYS A 195 55.14 5.39 1.80
C LYS A 195 53.77 4.74 1.95
N ALA A 196 53.42 4.27 3.15
CA ALA A 196 52.09 3.72 3.40
C ALA A 196 50.97 4.74 3.18
N ALA A 197 51.20 6.02 3.52
CA ALA A 197 50.24 7.09 3.27
C ALA A 197 50.00 7.32 1.76
N TRP A 198 51.06 7.27 0.96
CA TRP A 198 50.98 7.39 -0.50
C TRP A 198 50.28 6.20 -1.14
N GLU A 199 50.61 4.96 -0.74
CA GLU A 199 49.94 3.74 -1.23
C GLU A 199 48.44 3.75 -0.90
N ARG A 200 48.07 4.16 0.32
CA ARG A 200 46.67 4.31 0.74
C ARG A 200 45.93 5.37 -0.09
N GLN A 201 46.62 6.40 -0.55
CA GLN A 201 46.05 7.42 -1.43
C GLN A 201 45.82 6.89 -2.85
N GLN A 202 46.71 6.04 -3.37
CA GLN A 202 46.51 5.36 -4.67
C GLN A 202 45.38 4.34 -4.62
N ASN A 203 45.31 3.55 -3.54
CA ASN A 203 44.29 2.53 -3.35
C ASN A 203 42.91 3.09 -2.95
N LYS A 204 42.78 4.42 -2.83
CA LYS A 204 41.50 5.05 -2.55
C LYS A 204 40.58 4.86 -3.75
N PHE A 205 39.48 4.14 -3.58
CA PHE A 205 38.45 3.98 -4.60
C PHE A 205 38.11 5.34 -5.23
N LYS A 206 38.15 5.42 -6.56
CA LYS A 206 37.71 6.60 -7.31
C LYS A 206 36.29 6.92 -6.87
N SER A 207 36.06 8.16 -6.43
CA SER A 207 34.73 8.58 -6.02
C SER A 207 33.76 8.43 -7.20
N LEU A 208 32.55 7.94 -6.93
CA LEU A 208 31.45 7.86 -7.89
C LEU A 208 30.94 9.25 -8.38
N ASN A 209 31.54 10.36 -7.92
CA ASN A 209 31.27 11.70 -8.45
C ASN A 209 31.81 11.82 -9.89
N GLN A 210 30.96 11.51 -10.87
CA GLN A 210 31.31 11.56 -12.29
C GLN A 210 31.61 12.99 -12.80
N ILE A 211 31.04 14.03 -12.19
CA ILE A 211 31.24 15.44 -12.59
C ILE A 211 32.71 15.87 -12.41
N GLU A 212 33.33 15.54 -11.26
CA GLU A 212 34.75 15.80 -11.01
C GLU A 212 35.68 15.00 -11.93
N ASN A 213 35.21 13.87 -12.47
CA ASN A 213 36.04 13.00 -13.32
C ASN A 213 36.15 13.53 -14.76
N PHE A 214 35.29 14.47 -15.19
CA PHE A 214 35.34 15.06 -16.53
C PHE A 214 36.41 16.16 -16.63
N GLU A 215 36.48 17.06 -15.65
CA GLU A 215 37.51 18.12 -15.56
C GLU A 215 38.93 17.56 -15.33
N LYS A 216 39.05 16.39 -14.68
CA LYS A 216 40.36 15.75 -14.41
C LYS A 216 41.06 15.16 -15.64
N ARG A 217 40.44 15.16 -16.82
CA ARG A 217 41.07 14.64 -18.06
C ARG A 217 42.29 15.47 -18.50
N GLU A 218 42.26 16.80 -18.37
CA GLU A 218 43.42 17.65 -18.68
C GLU A 218 44.57 17.47 -17.67
N THR A 219 44.27 17.19 -16.40
CA THR A 219 45.29 16.95 -15.37
C THR A 219 46.03 15.62 -15.51
N LEU A 220 45.45 14.66 -16.24
CA LEU A 220 45.98 13.31 -16.36
C LEU A 220 47.18 13.25 -17.32
N ASP A 221 47.17 14.06 -18.37
CA ASP A 221 48.29 14.21 -19.30
C ASP A 221 49.46 14.98 -18.68
N ALA A 222 49.18 16.01 -17.87
CA ALA A 222 50.20 16.71 -17.10
C ALA A 222 50.87 15.78 -16.06
N GLN A 223 50.08 14.94 -15.38
CA GLN A 223 50.59 13.93 -14.44
C GLN A 223 51.43 12.85 -15.14
N LYS A 224 51.00 12.36 -16.30
CA LYS A 224 51.80 11.43 -17.12
C LYS A 224 53.13 12.03 -17.54
N LYS A 225 53.14 13.29 -18.01
CA LYS A 225 54.37 14.02 -18.37
C LYS A 225 55.32 14.21 -17.18
N GLN A 226 54.80 14.56 -16.00
CA GLN A 226 55.62 14.64 -14.77
C GLN A 226 56.13 13.26 -14.34
N GLY A 227 55.32 12.22 -14.46
CA GLY A 227 55.72 10.83 -14.24
C GLY A 227 56.86 10.41 -15.15
N GLU A 228 56.76 10.66 -16.46
CA GLU A 228 57.82 10.40 -17.43
C GLU A 228 59.10 11.18 -17.12
N LEU A 229 59.00 12.46 -16.72
CA LEU A 229 60.15 13.26 -16.34
C LEU A 229 60.85 12.70 -15.09
N MET A 230 60.09 12.31 -14.07
CA MET A 230 60.64 11.66 -12.86
C MET A 230 61.24 10.29 -13.16
N MET A 231 60.61 9.50 -14.04
CA MET A 231 61.16 8.24 -14.52
C MET A 231 62.52 8.43 -15.18
N LYS A 232 62.62 9.39 -16.12
CA LYS A 232 63.88 9.72 -16.81
C LYS A 232 64.95 10.21 -15.83
N LYS A 233 64.59 11.07 -14.85
CA LYS A 233 65.52 11.50 -13.80
C LYS A 233 66.05 10.32 -12.98
N ARG A 234 65.19 9.38 -12.57
CA ARG A 234 65.62 8.17 -11.85
C ARG A 234 66.47 7.25 -12.72
N GLN A 235 66.10 7.01 -13.98
CA GLN A 235 66.91 6.23 -14.92
C GLN A 235 68.29 6.84 -15.14
N ASN A 236 68.38 8.17 -15.29
CA ASN A 236 69.66 8.87 -15.45
C ASN A 236 70.51 8.82 -14.18
N ALA A 237 69.87 8.85 -13.00
CA ALA A 237 70.54 8.69 -11.72
C ALA A 237 70.98 7.23 -11.44
N THR A 238 70.30 6.24 -12.01
CA THR A 238 70.62 4.81 -11.90
C THR A 238 71.39 4.36 -13.14
N ASN A 239 72.69 4.66 -13.16
CA ASN A 239 73.62 4.27 -14.22
C ASN A 239 74.62 3.20 -13.73
N LYS A 240 75.38 2.60 -14.64
CA LYS A 240 76.38 1.55 -14.31
C LYS A 240 77.35 1.93 -13.20
N MET A 241 77.75 3.20 -13.12
CA MET A 241 78.65 3.68 -12.07
C MET A 241 77.97 3.65 -10.71
N THR A 242 76.78 4.22 -10.60
CA THR A 242 76.02 4.25 -9.34
C THR A 242 75.60 2.85 -8.88
N ILE A 243 75.31 1.93 -9.82
CA ILE A 243 75.02 0.53 -9.50
C ILE A 243 76.27 -0.16 -8.97
N LEU A 244 77.43 0.05 -9.61
CA LEU A 244 78.70 -0.51 -9.15
C LEU A 244 79.10 0.04 -7.77
N GLU A 245 78.92 1.34 -7.56
CA GLU A 245 79.15 2.01 -6.28
C GLU A 245 78.26 1.43 -5.17
N ASP A 246 76.97 1.22 -5.45
CA ASP A 246 76.01 0.63 -4.51
C ASP A 246 76.34 -0.84 -4.21
N ILE A 247 76.76 -1.63 -5.21
CA ILE A 247 77.23 -3.02 -5.02
C ILE A 247 78.48 -3.06 -4.12
N ILE A 248 79.46 -2.20 -4.36
CA ILE A 248 80.68 -2.13 -3.54
C ILE A 248 80.32 -1.72 -2.10
N ASN A 249 79.45 -0.72 -1.92
CA ASN A 249 79.02 -0.27 -0.60
C ASN A 249 78.29 -1.36 0.19
N LEU A 250 77.35 -2.07 -0.44
CA LEU A 250 76.59 -3.15 0.20
C LEU A 250 77.48 -4.35 0.54
N GLY A 251 78.40 -4.72 -0.36
CA GLY A 251 79.34 -5.82 -0.11
C GLY A 251 80.36 -5.47 0.99
N ASN A 252 80.94 -4.27 0.97
CA ASN A 252 81.87 -3.81 2.00
C ASN A 252 81.18 -3.73 3.38
N ALA A 253 79.92 -3.30 3.43
CA ALA A 253 79.14 -3.23 4.68
C ALA A 253 78.84 -4.61 5.28
N ALA A 254 78.75 -5.66 4.47
CA ALA A 254 78.53 -7.03 4.92
C ALA A 254 79.82 -7.77 5.38
N GLY A 255 80.99 -7.20 5.12
CA GLY A 255 82.27 -7.71 5.61
C GLY A 255 82.57 -9.13 5.13
N HIS A 256 82.78 -10.08 6.05
CA HIS A 256 83.09 -11.49 5.72
C HIS A 256 81.85 -12.36 5.44
N ASN A 257 80.64 -11.88 5.73
CA ASN A 257 79.38 -12.64 5.60
C ASN A 257 78.61 -12.23 4.33
N ILE A 258 79.29 -12.17 3.20
CA ILE A 258 78.66 -11.76 1.93
C ILE A 258 77.96 -12.96 1.31
N SER A 259 76.65 -12.85 1.16
CA SER A 259 75.80 -13.84 0.50
C SER A 259 74.94 -13.20 -0.58
N VAL A 260 74.15 -14.00 -1.29
CA VAL A 260 73.20 -13.51 -2.29
C VAL A 260 72.19 -12.52 -1.66
N GLU A 261 71.82 -12.74 -0.41
CA GLU A 261 70.88 -11.92 0.37
C GLU A 261 71.45 -10.53 0.73
N THR A 262 72.78 -10.36 0.71
CA THR A 262 73.42 -9.04 0.88
C THR A 262 72.90 -8.03 -0.17
N PHE A 263 72.54 -8.50 -1.36
CA PHE A 263 72.07 -7.67 -2.48
C PHE A 263 70.55 -7.72 -2.69
N HIS A 264 69.76 -8.04 -1.65
CA HIS A 264 68.28 -8.15 -1.71
C HIS A 264 67.56 -6.95 -2.35
N LYS A 265 68.17 -5.75 -2.31
CA LYS A 265 67.66 -4.53 -2.96
C LYS A 265 67.39 -4.70 -4.47
N TYR A 266 68.17 -5.53 -5.17
CA TYR A 266 68.10 -5.70 -6.62
C TYR A 266 67.07 -6.76 -7.09
N GLY A 267 66.38 -7.44 -6.17
CA GLY A 267 65.41 -8.48 -6.51
C GLY A 267 66.05 -9.82 -6.90
N ASP A 268 65.26 -10.89 -6.94
CA ASP A 268 65.78 -12.27 -6.87
C ASP A 268 66.69 -12.70 -8.02
N VAL A 269 66.48 -12.16 -9.23
CA VAL A 269 67.30 -12.51 -10.41
C VAL A 269 68.58 -11.68 -10.51
N ALA A 270 68.59 -10.47 -9.93
CA ALA A 270 69.71 -9.54 -10.05
C ALA A 270 70.66 -9.58 -8.84
N LYS A 271 70.21 -10.07 -7.67
CA LYS A 271 71.04 -10.24 -6.47
C LYS A 271 72.22 -11.19 -6.69
N GLU A 272 72.03 -12.29 -7.41
CA GLU A 272 73.10 -13.25 -7.76
C GLU A 272 74.16 -12.61 -8.66
N LYS A 273 73.72 -11.79 -9.62
CA LYS A 273 74.60 -11.06 -10.54
C LYS A 273 75.44 -10.00 -9.82
N CYS A 274 74.89 -9.34 -8.81
CA CYS A 274 75.62 -8.39 -7.97
C CYS A 274 76.72 -9.07 -7.16
N LEU A 275 76.42 -10.26 -6.61
CA LEU A 275 77.40 -11.07 -5.89
C LEU A 275 78.59 -11.47 -6.78
N ILE A 276 78.32 -11.89 -8.03
CA ILE A 276 79.36 -12.25 -9.00
C ILE A 276 80.31 -11.08 -9.27
N ILE A 277 79.78 -9.85 -9.42
CA ILE A 277 80.60 -8.65 -9.64
C ILE A 277 81.49 -8.36 -8.43
N TYR A 278 80.92 -8.39 -7.22
CA TYR A 278 81.67 -8.11 -6.01
C TYR A 278 82.76 -9.16 -5.76
N GLN A 279 82.45 -10.44 -5.92
CA GLN A 279 83.42 -11.53 -5.81
C GLN A 279 84.52 -11.45 -6.88
N GLY A 280 84.18 -11.05 -8.11
CA GLY A 280 85.15 -10.82 -9.19
C GLY A 280 86.15 -9.72 -8.85
N LEU A 281 85.68 -8.61 -8.29
CA LEU A 281 86.54 -7.52 -7.81
C LEU A 281 87.37 -7.90 -6.58
N SER A 282 86.79 -8.70 -5.67
CA SER A 282 87.48 -9.19 -4.47
C SER A 282 88.59 -10.17 -4.82
N ARG A 283 88.38 -11.03 -5.82
CA ARG A 283 89.40 -11.98 -6.31
C ARG A 283 90.63 -11.27 -6.88
N LEU A 284 90.42 -10.13 -7.55
CA LEU A 284 91.49 -9.30 -8.09
C LEU A 284 92.05 -8.29 -7.07
N ASN A 285 91.53 -8.27 -5.83
CA ASN A 285 91.86 -7.28 -4.81
C ASN A 285 91.86 -5.83 -5.35
N HIS A 286 90.85 -5.52 -6.17
CA HIS A 286 90.85 -4.32 -7.00
C HIS A 286 90.83 -3.03 -6.15
N PRO A 287 91.59 -1.97 -6.50
CA PRO A 287 91.69 -0.74 -5.71
C PRO A 287 90.35 -0.08 -5.37
N LEU A 288 89.36 -0.24 -6.25
CA LEU A 288 87.98 0.26 -6.06
C LEU A 288 87.28 -0.26 -4.79
N LEU A 289 87.70 -1.40 -4.23
CA LEU A 289 87.13 -1.89 -2.97
C LEU A 289 87.58 -1.06 -1.76
N LYS A 290 88.74 -0.39 -1.86
CA LYS A 290 89.35 0.42 -0.80
C LYS A 290 89.15 1.92 -1.01
N GLU A 291 89.29 2.39 -2.25
CA GLU A 291 89.19 3.81 -2.61
C GLU A 291 88.14 4.03 -3.70
N LYS A 292 87.00 4.62 -3.28
CA LYS A 292 85.74 4.62 -4.02
C LYS A 292 85.30 6.01 -4.48
N SER A 293 86.24 6.94 -4.66
CA SER A 293 85.90 8.30 -5.10
C SER A 293 85.22 8.29 -6.47
N HIS A 294 84.44 9.34 -6.75
CA HIS A 294 83.80 9.49 -8.05
C HIS A 294 84.83 9.52 -9.20
N GLU A 295 86.05 10.01 -8.94
CA GLU A 295 87.16 9.94 -9.90
C GLU A 295 87.67 8.52 -10.13
N ALA A 296 87.78 7.70 -9.08
CA ALA A 296 88.25 6.31 -9.19
C ALA A 296 87.29 5.44 -10.02
N LEU A 297 85.98 5.62 -9.82
CA LEU A 297 84.95 4.94 -10.62
C LEU A 297 84.96 5.42 -12.08
N ASN A 298 85.14 6.72 -12.33
CA ASN A 298 85.27 7.25 -13.69
C ASN A 298 86.51 6.70 -14.40
N ALA A 299 87.65 6.64 -13.70
CA ALA A 299 88.89 6.08 -14.22
C ALA A 299 88.75 4.59 -14.59
N TYR A 300 88.05 3.81 -13.77
CA TYR A 300 87.77 2.40 -14.04
C TYR A 300 87.01 2.16 -15.35
N PHE A 301 86.05 3.03 -15.69
CA PHE A 301 85.33 2.90 -16.95
C PHE A 301 86.05 3.55 -18.15
N ALA A 302 87.04 4.42 -17.92
CA ALA A 302 87.78 5.14 -18.97
C ALA A 302 89.03 4.39 -19.48
N LYS A 303 89.66 3.54 -18.67
CA LYS A 303 90.97 2.92 -18.98
C LYS A 303 90.87 1.44 -19.39
N GLU A 304 90.27 1.15 -20.55
CA GLU A 304 90.19 -0.23 -21.09
C GLU A 304 91.54 -0.73 -21.66
N THR A 305 92.48 0.17 -21.95
CA THR A 305 93.76 -0.12 -22.63
C THR A 305 94.91 -0.52 -21.71
N GLU A 306 94.94 -0.06 -20.44
CA GLU A 306 96.06 -0.23 -19.49
C GLU A 306 95.95 -1.47 -18.58
N MET A 307 94.91 -2.29 -18.74
CA MET A 307 94.62 -3.44 -17.85
C MET A 307 95.33 -4.74 -18.29
N SER A 308 95.68 -5.63 -17.34
CA SER A 308 96.22 -6.97 -17.65
C SER A 308 95.18 -7.86 -18.35
N ASN A 309 95.60 -8.98 -18.96
CA ASN A 309 94.68 -9.85 -19.72
C ASN A 309 93.57 -10.47 -18.84
N GLU A 310 93.88 -10.79 -17.57
CA GLU A 310 92.92 -11.32 -16.59
C GLU A 310 91.94 -10.23 -16.14
N GLU A 311 92.45 -9.02 -15.85
CA GLU A 311 91.63 -7.86 -15.50
C GLU A 311 90.73 -7.42 -16.66
N LYS A 312 91.21 -7.47 -17.91
CA LYS A 312 90.40 -7.20 -19.12
C LYS A 312 89.24 -8.16 -19.25
N THR A 313 89.46 -9.43 -18.90
CA THR A 313 88.42 -10.48 -18.99
C THR A 313 87.35 -10.27 -17.91
N GLU A 314 87.75 -10.02 -16.66
CA GLU A 314 86.82 -9.74 -15.57
C GLU A 314 86.12 -8.38 -15.73
N PHE A 315 86.80 -7.37 -16.28
CA PHE A 315 86.21 -6.08 -16.62
C PHE A 315 85.13 -6.21 -17.69
N ARG A 316 85.39 -6.96 -18.77
CA ARG A 316 84.38 -7.23 -19.83
C ARG A 316 83.17 -7.98 -19.26
N LYS A 317 83.41 -8.97 -18.40
CA LYS A 317 82.34 -9.72 -17.70
C LYS A 317 81.52 -8.80 -16.78
N THR A 318 82.18 -8.01 -15.94
CA THR A 318 81.57 -7.03 -15.03
C THR A 318 80.78 -5.96 -15.80
N LYS A 319 81.35 -5.40 -16.87
CA LYS A 319 80.70 -4.40 -17.75
C LYS A 319 79.46 -4.98 -18.44
N ASN A 320 79.47 -6.25 -18.85
CA ASN A 320 78.31 -6.92 -19.42
C ASN A 320 77.23 -7.17 -18.37
N ILE A 321 77.59 -7.68 -17.19
CA ILE A 321 76.63 -7.91 -16.10
C ILE A 321 76.03 -6.57 -15.62
N LEU A 322 76.84 -5.51 -15.47
CA LEU A 322 76.36 -4.16 -15.11
C LEU A 322 75.42 -3.57 -16.17
N ARG A 323 75.66 -3.82 -17.47
CA ARG A 323 74.72 -3.43 -18.55
C ARG A 323 73.37 -4.15 -18.43
N GLU A 324 73.37 -5.43 -18.06
CA GLU A 324 72.13 -6.17 -17.83
C GLU A 324 71.40 -5.70 -16.57
N LEU A 325 72.14 -5.43 -15.49
CA LEU A 325 71.60 -4.88 -14.25
C LEU A 325 71.00 -3.50 -14.46
N GLU A 326 71.68 -2.60 -15.20
CA GLU A 326 71.15 -1.28 -15.56
C GLU A 326 69.86 -1.39 -16.37
N LYS A 327 69.80 -2.27 -17.38
CA LYS A 327 68.57 -2.51 -18.15
C LYS A 327 67.46 -3.08 -17.28
N SER A 328 67.77 -3.97 -16.34
CA SER A 328 66.83 -4.56 -15.39
C SER A 328 66.26 -3.51 -14.44
N GLU A 329 67.11 -2.66 -13.87
CA GLU A 329 66.69 -1.57 -13.00
C GLU A 329 65.90 -0.49 -13.75
N TRP A 330 66.30 -0.13 -14.97
CA TRP A 330 65.49 0.76 -15.81
C TRP A 330 64.14 0.16 -16.15
N LYS A 331 64.06 -1.16 -16.39
CA LYS A 331 62.80 -1.87 -16.62
C LYS A 331 61.94 -1.87 -15.35
N ARG A 332 62.54 -2.07 -14.18
CA ARG A 332 61.86 -1.97 -12.88
C ARG A 332 61.31 -0.56 -12.63
N ILE A 333 62.10 0.48 -12.85
CA ILE A 333 61.69 1.89 -12.76
C ILE A 333 60.54 2.20 -13.75
N ARG A 334 60.56 1.61 -14.96
CA ARG A 334 59.46 1.75 -15.94
C ARG A 334 58.20 1.03 -15.47
N LEU A 335 58.33 -0.20 -14.96
CA LEU A 335 57.19 -0.98 -14.47
C LEU A 335 56.52 -0.31 -13.26
N GLU A 336 57.30 0.27 -12.36
CA GLU A 336 56.80 1.11 -11.27
C GLU A 336 56.03 2.35 -11.79
N GLY A 337 56.50 2.97 -12.88
CA GLY A 337 55.82 4.10 -13.52
C GLY A 337 54.60 3.71 -14.37
N ALA A 338 54.58 2.51 -14.97
CA ALA A 338 53.55 2.06 -15.89
C ALA A 338 52.23 1.70 -15.20
N ASN A 339 52.27 1.32 -13.92
CA ASN A 339 51.09 0.89 -13.16
C ASN A 339 50.13 2.02 -12.76
N ASP A 340 50.44 3.30 -13.05
CA ASP A 340 49.47 4.43 -12.96
C ASP A 340 50.06 5.81 -13.34
N GLY A 341 51.31 5.89 -13.83
CA GLY A 341 51.99 7.16 -14.14
C GLY A 341 52.49 7.94 -12.92
N LYS A 342 52.47 7.36 -11.73
CA LYS A 342 52.73 8.06 -10.46
C LYS A 342 53.93 7.48 -9.73
N PHE A 343 54.98 8.28 -9.56
CA PHE A 343 56.12 7.95 -8.72
C PHE A 343 55.88 8.38 -7.26
N PHE A 344 56.36 7.56 -6.32
CA PHE A 344 56.37 7.94 -4.91
C PHE A 344 57.41 9.05 -4.66
N ASP A 345 56.94 10.22 -4.27
CA ASP A 345 57.74 11.37 -3.85
C ASP A 345 57.37 11.77 -2.40
N PRO A 346 58.24 11.50 -1.41
CA PRO A 346 57.96 11.81 -0.01
C PRO A 346 57.96 13.31 0.29
N SER A 347 58.55 14.15 -0.57
CA SER A 347 58.67 15.59 -0.32
C SER A 347 57.30 16.29 -0.26
N ASN A 348 56.33 15.82 -1.04
CA ASN A 348 54.95 16.34 -1.03
C ASN A 348 54.22 16.09 0.29
N ILE A 349 54.50 14.96 0.95
CA ILE A 349 53.91 14.63 2.26
C ILE A 349 54.60 15.46 3.35
N MET A 350 55.92 15.63 3.26
CA MET A 350 56.69 16.42 4.23
C MET A 350 56.32 17.91 4.23
N ARG A 351 55.90 18.47 3.10
CA ARG A 351 55.43 19.87 2.97
C ARG A 351 54.07 20.14 3.65
N GLN A 352 53.32 19.11 4.05
CA GLN A 352 52.00 19.30 4.65
C GLN A 352 52.08 19.81 6.10
N THR A 353 51.28 20.83 6.39
CA THR A 353 51.18 21.46 7.72
C THR A 353 49.88 21.08 8.43
N THR A 354 49.92 21.10 9.76
CA THR A 354 48.74 20.91 10.63
C THR A 354 47.94 22.21 10.74
N PHE A 355 46.67 22.10 11.15
CA PHE A 355 45.80 23.25 11.39
C PHE A 355 45.45 23.38 12.88
N THR A 356 45.26 24.62 13.33
CA THR A 356 44.74 24.90 14.68
C THR A 356 43.22 24.72 14.72
N PRO A 357 42.65 24.22 15.82
CA PRO A 357 41.21 24.22 16.03
C PRO A 357 40.63 25.64 15.92
N ILE A 358 39.42 25.73 15.38
CA ILE A 358 38.66 26.96 15.26
C ILE A 358 38.02 27.28 16.61
N ASP A 359 38.25 28.50 17.09
CA ASP A 359 37.61 29.03 18.28
C ASP A 359 36.11 29.25 18.02
N LYS A 360 35.28 28.57 18.82
CA LYS A 360 33.83 28.59 18.65
C LYS A 360 33.22 29.90 19.13
N GLU A 361 33.72 30.50 20.21
CA GLU A 361 33.10 31.66 20.83
C GLU A 361 33.30 32.89 19.94
N LYS A 362 34.54 33.10 19.50
CA LYS A 362 34.90 34.18 18.57
C LYS A 362 34.14 34.13 17.23
N VAL A 363 33.94 32.94 16.67
CA VAL A 363 33.23 32.79 15.39
C VAL A 363 31.71 32.91 15.53
N LEU A 364 31.16 32.68 16.72
CA LEU A 364 29.74 32.93 16.98
C LEU A 364 29.42 34.42 17.09
N GLU A 365 30.36 35.22 17.58
CA GLU A 365 30.25 36.69 17.63
C GLU A 365 30.42 37.31 16.23
N ASP A 366 31.42 36.85 15.47
CA ASP A 366 31.69 37.30 14.11
C ASP A 366 32.04 36.12 13.18
N GLU A 367 31.14 35.80 12.24
CA GLU A 367 31.34 34.71 11.27
C GLU A 367 32.57 34.94 10.37
N THR A 368 32.99 36.21 10.16
CA THR A 368 34.15 36.54 9.33
C THR A 368 35.50 36.30 10.02
N SER A 369 35.49 36.14 11.35
CA SER A 369 36.69 35.84 12.13
C SER A 369 37.25 34.43 11.91
N ALA A 370 36.49 33.55 11.24
CA ALA A 370 36.87 32.16 10.97
C ALA A 370 38.01 32.06 9.93
N LYS A 371 39.24 31.83 10.39
CA LYS A 371 40.40 31.58 9.51
C LYS A 371 40.41 30.14 9.00
N ILE A 372 39.88 29.89 7.80
CA ILE A 372 39.83 28.54 7.20
C ILE A 372 40.69 28.47 5.95
N ASN A 373 41.69 27.59 5.97
CA ASN A 373 42.64 27.42 4.89
C ASN A 373 42.94 25.94 4.61
N PHE A 374 41.90 25.12 4.50
CA PHE A 374 42.07 23.70 4.19
C PHE A 374 42.33 23.48 2.70
N PRO A 375 42.99 22.37 2.29
CA PRO A 375 43.23 22.07 0.88
C PRO A 375 41.93 21.99 0.04
N TRP A 376 40.80 21.61 0.65
CA TRP A 376 39.50 21.44 -0.01
C TRP A 376 38.48 22.55 0.32
N GLN A 377 38.79 23.48 1.22
CA GLN A 377 37.80 24.42 1.75
C GLN A 377 38.44 25.71 2.28
N ARG A 378 37.86 26.86 1.91
CA ARG A 378 38.33 28.22 2.30
C ARG A 378 37.33 29.00 3.18
N HIS A 379 36.15 28.43 3.43
CA HIS A 379 35.05 29.04 4.18
C HIS A 379 34.50 28.01 5.17
N LEU A 380 33.58 28.38 6.07
CA LEU A 380 32.94 27.41 6.96
C LEU A 380 32.17 26.34 6.16
N TYR A 381 32.12 25.12 6.69
CA TYR A 381 31.50 23.99 6.01
C TYR A 381 30.05 24.30 5.63
N GLY A 382 29.77 24.36 4.32
CA GLY A 382 28.44 24.61 3.78
C GLY A 382 27.94 26.06 3.88
N ARG A 383 28.84 27.01 4.13
CA ARG A 383 28.53 28.43 4.35
C ARG A 383 29.48 29.36 3.59
N LYS A 384 29.82 29.04 2.33
CA LYS A 384 30.57 29.95 1.46
C LYS A 384 29.86 31.30 1.26
N GLU A 385 28.54 31.26 1.11
CA GLU A 385 27.68 32.45 1.04
C GLU A 385 26.62 32.37 2.16
N PRO A 386 26.83 33.05 3.30
CA PRO A 386 25.92 33.00 4.44
C PRO A 386 24.55 33.65 4.20
N SER A 387 24.39 34.50 3.17
CA SER A 387 23.09 35.09 2.83
C SER A 387 22.13 34.08 2.18
N LYS A 388 22.67 33.06 1.49
CA LYS A 388 21.86 32.06 0.81
C LYS A 388 21.21 31.06 1.79
N PRO A 389 20.00 30.56 1.51
CA PRO A 389 19.27 29.67 2.42
C PRO A 389 19.69 28.18 2.33
N TYR A 390 20.53 27.83 1.37
CA TYR A 390 21.00 26.46 1.12
C TYR A 390 22.50 26.29 1.36
N PHE A 391 22.98 25.05 1.31
CA PHE A 391 24.41 24.73 1.46
C PHE A 391 25.21 25.35 0.30
N THR A 392 26.30 26.06 0.61
CA THR A 392 27.16 26.73 -0.38
C THR A 392 28.62 26.27 -0.25
N PRO A 393 29.32 25.92 -1.36
CA PRO A 393 28.86 25.89 -2.76
C PRO A 393 27.71 24.89 -2.96
N TRP A 394 26.81 25.18 -3.90
CA TRP A 394 25.60 24.38 -4.08
C TRP A 394 25.96 22.92 -4.34
N THR A 395 25.37 22.03 -3.54
CA THR A 395 25.54 20.59 -3.69
C THR A 395 24.19 19.92 -3.71
N PRO A 396 23.96 18.92 -4.58
CA PRO A 396 22.68 18.22 -4.64
C PRO A 396 22.30 17.59 -3.31
N ARG A 397 20.99 17.60 -3.04
CA ARG A 397 20.36 16.95 -1.90
C ARG A 397 20.83 15.50 -1.77
N SER A 398 21.07 15.08 -0.53
CA SER A 398 21.39 13.69 -0.23
C SER A 398 20.32 12.75 -0.79
N PHE A 399 20.74 11.73 -1.54
CA PHE A 399 19.89 10.73 -2.19
C PHE A 399 18.98 11.24 -3.32
N LEU A 400 19.25 12.41 -3.90
CA LEU A 400 18.49 12.92 -5.05
C LEU A 400 18.45 11.90 -6.20
N GLY A 401 19.57 11.23 -6.48
CA GLY A 401 19.66 10.24 -7.58
C GLY A 401 18.62 9.11 -7.51
N ALA A 402 18.14 8.74 -6.31
CA ALA A 402 17.12 7.70 -6.17
C ALA A 402 15.71 8.16 -6.57
N PHE A 403 15.48 9.47 -6.69
CA PHE A 403 14.19 10.08 -6.99
C PHE A 403 14.18 10.90 -8.28
N ALA A 404 15.33 11.04 -8.95
CA ALA A 404 15.49 11.82 -10.17
C ALA A 404 14.90 11.07 -11.38
N ILE A 405 13.57 11.02 -11.44
CA ILE A 405 12.79 10.42 -12.53
C ILE A 405 12.19 11.57 -13.34
N LEU A 406 12.62 11.73 -14.59
CA LEU A 406 12.08 12.75 -15.49
C LEU A 406 10.75 12.27 -16.09
N PRO A 407 9.68 13.09 -16.05
CA PRO A 407 8.39 12.77 -16.65
C PRO A 407 8.40 12.95 -18.18
N SER A 408 7.78 12.03 -18.92
CA SER A 408 7.65 12.16 -20.39
C SER A 408 6.65 13.22 -20.84
N HIS A 409 5.74 13.64 -19.95
CA HIS A 409 4.66 14.58 -20.26
C HIS A 409 5.01 16.05 -19.94
N ILE A 410 6.22 16.30 -19.41
CA ILE A 410 6.72 17.65 -19.08
C ILE A 410 8.14 17.79 -19.61
N GLU A 411 8.39 18.83 -20.39
CA GLU A 411 9.74 19.21 -20.81
C GLU A 411 10.34 20.19 -19.79
N VAL A 412 11.58 19.98 -19.34
CA VAL A 412 12.18 20.74 -18.24
C VAL A 412 13.51 21.38 -18.66
N SER A 413 13.63 22.68 -18.46
CA SER A 413 14.90 23.43 -18.53
C SER A 413 15.36 23.78 -17.11
N PHE A 414 16.43 23.12 -16.65
CA PHE A 414 16.97 23.34 -15.30
C PHE A 414 17.69 24.68 -15.17
N ASP A 415 18.37 25.15 -16.22
CA ASP A 415 19.14 26.41 -16.22
C ASP A 415 18.26 27.62 -15.89
N THR A 416 17.06 27.63 -16.45
CA THR A 416 16.09 28.72 -16.28
C THR A 416 15.00 28.40 -15.25
N CYS A 417 14.95 27.17 -14.73
CA CYS A 417 13.86 26.68 -13.89
C CYS A 417 12.46 26.82 -14.53
N HIS A 418 12.38 26.63 -15.85
CA HIS A 418 11.13 26.59 -16.63
C HIS A 418 10.78 25.16 -17.02
N ALA A 419 9.48 24.88 -17.13
CA ALA A 419 8.99 23.61 -17.63
C ALA A 419 7.71 23.82 -18.46
N VAL A 420 7.56 23.01 -19.51
CA VAL A 420 6.39 23.05 -20.41
C VAL A 420 5.55 21.81 -20.17
N TYR A 421 4.29 21.99 -19.83
CA TYR A 421 3.33 20.89 -19.72
C TYR A 421 2.87 20.47 -21.12
N LEU A 422 3.50 19.45 -21.69
CA LEU A 422 3.25 19.04 -23.08
C LEU A 422 1.84 18.44 -23.23
N ARG A 423 1.46 17.53 -22.33
CA ARG A 423 0.21 16.78 -22.40
C ARG A 423 -0.23 16.17 -21.07
N ASP A 424 -1.48 15.71 -21.03
CA ASP A 424 -1.94 14.78 -19.99
C ASP A 424 -1.13 13.46 -20.10
N PRO A 425 -0.74 12.82 -18.98
CA PRO A 425 -0.04 11.52 -19.01
C PRO A 425 -0.89 10.44 -19.69
N ILE A 426 -0.24 9.56 -20.45
CA ILE A 426 -0.91 8.48 -21.20
C ILE A 426 -0.29 7.11 -20.93
N ALA A 427 -1.07 6.05 -21.19
CA ALA A 427 -0.58 4.67 -21.21
C ALA A 427 -0.36 4.20 -22.65
N ARG A 428 0.73 3.48 -22.85
CA ARG A 428 1.20 2.88 -24.11
C ARG A 428 1.52 1.40 -23.88
N PRO A 429 1.66 0.58 -24.94
CA PRO A 429 2.14 -0.79 -24.78
C PRO A 429 3.42 -0.86 -23.93
N GLY A 430 3.40 -1.65 -22.86
CA GLY A 430 4.53 -1.85 -21.94
C GLY A 430 4.84 -0.71 -20.94
N HIS A 431 4.19 0.45 -21.02
CA HIS A 431 4.54 1.60 -20.16
C HIS A 431 3.37 2.57 -19.87
N SER A 432 3.44 3.26 -18.73
CA SER A 432 2.54 4.36 -18.37
C SER A 432 3.32 5.57 -17.90
N GLU A 433 2.95 6.76 -18.37
CA GLU A 433 3.60 8.02 -18.00
C GLU A 433 3.25 8.49 -16.58
N VAL A 434 2.27 7.85 -15.92
CA VAL A 434 1.97 8.10 -14.50
C VAL A 434 3.06 7.46 -13.65
N ILE A 435 3.99 8.27 -13.17
CA ILE A 435 5.11 7.81 -12.34
C ILE A 435 4.57 7.32 -10.99
N THR A 436 4.74 6.03 -10.70
CA THR A 436 4.24 5.38 -9.49
C THR A 436 5.17 4.26 -9.03
N PRO A 437 5.41 4.08 -7.72
CA PRO A 437 6.25 3.00 -7.20
C PRO A 437 5.48 1.68 -7.00
N PHE A 438 4.29 1.55 -7.59
CA PHE A 438 3.38 0.44 -7.34
C PHE A 438 3.07 -0.29 -8.65
N PRO A 439 3.06 -1.64 -8.65
CA PRO A 439 2.77 -2.42 -9.84
C PRO A 439 1.29 -2.33 -10.25
N GLU A 440 1.00 -2.72 -11.49
CA GLU A 440 -0.32 -2.56 -12.11
C GLU A 440 -1.45 -3.19 -11.29
N HIS A 441 -1.28 -4.42 -10.81
CA HIS A 441 -2.32 -5.12 -10.04
C HIS A 441 -2.74 -4.37 -8.76
N VAL A 442 -1.87 -3.54 -8.16
CA VAL A 442 -2.23 -2.69 -7.03
C VAL A 442 -3.13 -1.55 -7.49
N HIS A 443 -2.81 -0.94 -8.63
CA HIS A 443 -3.66 0.09 -9.23
C HIS A 443 -5.01 -0.45 -9.68
N GLU A 444 -5.06 -1.66 -10.24
CA GLU A 444 -6.31 -2.34 -10.59
C GLU A 444 -7.25 -2.45 -9.38
N ARG A 445 -6.73 -2.92 -8.23
CA ARG A 445 -7.51 -3.02 -6.98
C ARG A 445 -7.91 -1.64 -6.44
N ALA A 446 -7.06 -0.63 -6.57
CA ALA A 446 -7.40 0.75 -6.20
C ALA A 446 -8.50 1.33 -7.10
N TYR A 447 -8.42 1.11 -8.41
CA TYR A 447 -9.42 1.52 -9.39
C TYR A 447 -10.79 0.88 -9.10
N MET A 448 -10.82 -0.44 -8.85
CA MET A 448 -12.03 -1.15 -8.44
C MET A 448 -12.66 -0.60 -7.15
N TYR A 449 -11.85 -0.07 -6.23
CA TYR A 449 -12.34 0.56 -5.00
C TYR A 449 -13.08 1.87 -5.31
N TYR A 450 -12.58 2.64 -6.28
CA TYR A 450 -13.14 3.95 -6.64
C TYR A 450 -14.33 3.88 -7.62
N ILE A 451 -14.37 2.90 -8.51
CA ILE A 451 -15.46 2.73 -9.51
C ILE A 451 -16.83 2.48 -8.88
N LYS A 452 -16.91 1.67 -7.80
CA LYS A 452 -18.14 0.97 -7.41
C LYS A 452 -19.35 1.86 -7.10
N ARG A 453 -19.14 3.13 -6.76
CA ARG A 453 -20.24 4.07 -6.48
C ARG A 453 -20.59 5.01 -7.64
N ALA A 454 -19.67 5.28 -8.57
CA ALA A 454 -19.91 6.28 -9.62
C ALA A 454 -20.66 5.69 -10.82
N LYS A 455 -20.36 4.46 -11.23
CA LYS A 455 -20.95 3.82 -12.42
C LYS A 455 -22.46 3.57 -12.27
N HIS A 456 -22.88 2.96 -11.16
CA HIS A 456 -24.30 2.68 -10.90
C HIS A 456 -25.12 3.96 -10.77
N VAL A 457 -24.58 4.99 -10.08
CA VAL A 457 -25.25 6.28 -9.92
C VAL A 457 -25.37 7.03 -11.26
N ARG A 458 -24.33 7.02 -12.10
CA ARG A 458 -24.40 7.64 -13.43
C ARG A 458 -25.40 6.91 -14.34
N ARG A 459 -25.34 5.57 -14.41
CA ARG A 459 -26.29 4.76 -15.18
C ARG A 459 -27.72 4.94 -14.68
N ALA A 460 -27.93 4.89 -13.37
CA ALA A 460 -29.24 5.16 -12.74
C ALA A 460 -29.78 6.53 -13.15
N LYS A 461 -28.95 7.57 -13.12
CA LYS A 461 -29.35 8.94 -13.46
C LYS A 461 -29.75 9.09 -14.93
N VAL A 462 -29.15 8.33 -15.85
CA VAL A 462 -29.55 8.30 -17.27
C VAL A 462 -30.94 7.70 -17.44
N ILE A 463 -31.27 6.66 -16.67
CA ILE A 463 -32.56 5.95 -16.78
C ILE A 463 -33.68 6.75 -16.12
N SER A 464 -33.46 7.27 -14.90
CA SER A 464 -34.43 8.08 -14.18
C SER A 464 -33.76 8.89 -13.07
N PRO A 465 -34.14 10.15 -12.86
CA PRO A 465 -33.62 10.96 -11.74
C PRO A 465 -34.00 10.38 -10.36
N LEU A 466 -35.00 9.49 -10.29
CA LEU A 466 -35.47 8.86 -9.05
C LEU A 466 -34.69 7.59 -8.67
N LEU A 467 -33.89 7.01 -9.56
CA LEU A 467 -33.13 5.79 -9.27
C LEU A 467 -31.89 5.99 -8.38
N PRO A 468 -31.07 7.06 -8.54
CA PRO A 468 -29.86 7.21 -7.74
C PRO A 468 -30.07 7.21 -6.22
N PRO A 469 -31.14 7.82 -5.66
CA PRO A 469 -31.46 7.70 -4.24
C PRO A 469 -31.70 6.26 -3.77
N LEU A 470 -32.40 5.44 -4.57
CA LEU A 470 -32.76 4.05 -4.21
C LEU A 470 -31.54 3.13 -4.08
N LEU A 471 -30.45 3.42 -4.82
CA LEU A 471 -29.19 2.69 -4.71
C LEU A 471 -28.58 2.72 -3.29
N ALA A 472 -29.01 3.64 -2.42
CA ALA A 472 -28.60 3.66 -1.01
C ALA A 472 -29.10 2.42 -0.26
N ALA A 473 -30.31 1.96 -0.57
CA ALA A 473 -30.95 0.83 0.07
C ALA A 473 -30.71 -0.48 -0.70
N THR A 474 -30.94 -0.49 -2.01
CA THR A 474 -30.87 -1.71 -2.83
C THR A 474 -29.44 -2.16 -3.11
N ARG A 475 -28.49 -1.22 -3.15
CA ARG A 475 -27.08 -1.41 -3.55
C ARG A 475 -26.85 -1.93 -4.98
N ASP A 476 -27.93 -2.17 -5.70
CA ASP A 476 -27.98 -2.76 -7.03
C ASP A 476 -28.98 -2.01 -7.91
N LEU A 477 -28.67 -1.88 -9.20
CA LEU A 477 -29.45 -1.08 -10.14
C LEU A 477 -30.72 -1.80 -10.59
N GLU A 478 -30.69 -3.11 -10.81
CA GLU A 478 -31.86 -3.88 -11.24
C GLU A 478 -32.90 -3.87 -10.12
N ARG A 479 -32.46 -4.13 -8.88
CA ARG A 479 -33.32 -4.00 -7.69
C ARG A 479 -33.88 -2.59 -7.53
N ALA A 480 -33.06 -1.55 -7.76
CA ALA A 480 -33.56 -0.16 -7.70
C ALA A 480 -34.61 0.14 -8.77
N GLN A 481 -34.49 -0.45 -9.97
CA GLN A 481 -35.49 -0.33 -11.01
C GLN A 481 -36.78 -1.05 -10.65
N LEU A 482 -36.68 -2.25 -10.08
CA LEU A 482 -37.84 -3.01 -9.62
C LEU A 482 -38.58 -2.28 -8.49
N GLU A 483 -37.87 -1.79 -7.46
CA GLU A 483 -38.51 -1.00 -6.40
C GLU A 483 -39.11 0.30 -6.94
N LEU A 484 -38.46 0.97 -7.90
CA LEU A 484 -39.04 2.17 -8.53
C LEU A 484 -40.29 1.83 -9.36
N LYS A 485 -40.33 0.67 -10.02
CA LYS A 485 -41.49 0.20 -10.76
C LYS A 485 -42.68 0.04 -9.79
N TRP A 486 -42.50 -0.67 -8.68
CA TRP A 486 -43.54 -0.83 -7.66
C TRP A 486 -43.99 0.50 -7.05
N ILE A 487 -43.07 1.42 -6.72
CA ILE A 487 -43.43 2.77 -6.26
C ILE A 487 -44.32 3.49 -7.27
N LYS A 488 -44.08 3.31 -8.56
CA LYS A 488 -44.87 3.97 -9.61
C LYS A 488 -46.23 3.34 -9.85
N GLU A 489 -46.34 2.03 -9.66
CA GLU A 489 -47.57 1.26 -9.84
C GLU A 489 -48.52 1.44 -8.65
N GLU A 490 -47.99 1.45 -7.42
CA GLU A 490 -48.78 1.45 -6.19
C GLU A 490 -49.06 2.86 -5.64
N LEU A 491 -48.24 3.86 -5.95
CA LEU A 491 -48.39 5.21 -5.39
C LEU A 491 -48.68 6.28 -6.46
N PRO A 492 -49.48 7.31 -6.13
CA PRO A 492 -49.72 8.43 -7.04
C PRO A 492 -48.42 9.18 -7.34
N LYS A 493 -48.36 9.78 -8.53
CA LYS A 493 -47.15 10.47 -9.03
C LYS A 493 -46.64 11.59 -8.12
N SER A 494 -47.53 12.23 -7.36
CA SER A 494 -47.20 13.25 -6.36
C SER A 494 -46.33 12.71 -5.22
N GLU A 495 -46.40 11.41 -4.91
CA GLU A 495 -45.74 10.80 -3.77
C GLU A 495 -44.40 10.13 -4.11
N TRP A 496 -44.09 9.90 -5.39
CA TRP A 496 -42.90 9.17 -5.82
C TRP A 496 -41.60 9.73 -5.24
N VAL A 497 -41.46 11.05 -5.21
CA VAL A 497 -40.25 11.71 -4.66
C VAL A 497 -40.14 11.48 -3.15
N SER A 498 -41.26 11.55 -2.43
CA SER A 498 -41.30 11.29 -0.99
C SER A 498 -40.94 9.84 -0.69
N ALA A 499 -41.59 8.89 -1.39
CA ALA A 499 -41.34 7.46 -1.28
C ALA A 499 -39.86 7.11 -1.52
N VAL A 500 -39.27 7.65 -2.60
CA VAL A 500 -37.86 7.44 -2.93
C VAL A 500 -36.91 8.02 -1.86
N ASN A 501 -37.27 9.15 -1.25
CA ASN A 501 -36.49 9.74 -0.17
C ASN A 501 -36.59 8.96 1.14
N LEU A 502 -37.78 8.47 1.50
CA LEU A 502 -37.98 7.55 2.61
C LEU A 502 -37.16 6.27 2.41
N ARG A 503 -37.23 5.70 1.20
CA ARG A 503 -36.48 4.48 0.86
C ARG A 503 -34.97 4.69 0.92
N LYS A 504 -34.46 5.85 0.49
CA LYS A 504 -33.05 6.26 0.66
C LYS A 504 -32.64 6.31 2.14
N GLY A 505 -33.57 6.63 3.04
CA GLY A 505 -33.42 6.58 4.50
C GLY A 505 -33.32 5.15 5.06
N LEU A 506 -33.48 4.12 4.22
CA LEU A 506 -33.61 2.71 4.56
C LEU A 506 -34.96 2.33 5.18
N VAL A 507 -36.00 3.15 5.02
CA VAL A 507 -37.37 2.71 5.37
C VAL A 507 -37.71 1.48 4.51
N PRO A 508 -38.28 0.39 5.09
CA PRO A 508 -38.74 -0.76 4.32
C PRO A 508 -39.74 -0.35 3.25
N LEU A 509 -39.65 -0.95 2.06
CA LEU A 509 -40.52 -0.58 0.95
C LEU A 509 -41.99 -0.83 1.30
N GLN A 510 -42.28 -1.91 2.01
CA GLN A 510 -43.62 -2.31 2.43
C GLN A 510 -44.30 -1.28 3.33
N TYR A 511 -43.55 -0.60 4.20
CA TYR A 511 -44.12 0.49 5.00
C TYR A 511 -44.37 1.77 4.18
N ILE A 512 -43.64 1.95 3.07
CA ILE A 512 -43.85 3.07 2.15
C ILE A 512 -45.07 2.80 1.27
N LEU A 513 -45.20 1.58 0.75
CA LEU A 513 -46.34 1.14 -0.08
C LEU A 513 -47.59 0.84 0.76
N LYS A 514 -47.41 0.61 2.07
CA LYS A 514 -48.44 0.19 3.04
C LYS A 514 -49.07 -1.17 2.74
N SER A 515 -48.40 -1.98 1.92
CA SER A 515 -48.90 -3.27 1.46
C SER A 515 -47.75 -4.27 1.28
N GLN A 516 -48.06 -5.56 1.39
CA GLN A 516 -47.18 -6.67 1.11
C GLN A 516 -48.01 -7.84 0.56
N PRO A 517 -47.74 -8.31 -0.67
CA PRO A 517 -48.30 -9.55 -1.18
C PRO A 517 -47.93 -10.73 -0.28
N PHE A 518 -48.90 -11.60 -0.01
CA PHE A 518 -48.75 -12.81 0.80
C PHE A 518 -49.72 -13.88 0.28
N GLY A 519 -49.23 -14.74 -0.62
CA GLY A 519 -50.05 -15.68 -1.39
C GLY A 519 -50.98 -14.92 -2.33
N ASP A 520 -52.26 -15.28 -2.31
CA ASP A 520 -53.31 -14.59 -3.09
C ASP A 520 -53.80 -13.30 -2.42
N LEU A 521 -53.27 -12.95 -1.26
CA LEU A 521 -53.73 -11.82 -0.44
C LEU A 521 -52.76 -10.65 -0.52
N ASN A 522 -53.31 -9.44 -0.36
CA ASN A 522 -52.52 -8.24 -0.15
C ASN A 522 -52.70 -7.78 1.30
N ILE A 523 -51.64 -7.87 2.09
CA ILE A 523 -51.66 -7.58 3.53
C ILE A 523 -51.22 -6.14 3.76
N ILE A 524 -52.06 -5.37 4.45
CA ILE A 524 -51.75 -4.00 4.88
C ILE A 524 -50.58 -4.05 5.84
N CYS A 525 -49.60 -3.18 5.60
CA CYS A 525 -48.37 -3.08 6.39
C CYS A 525 -48.23 -1.68 7.00
N ARG A 526 -47.83 -1.63 8.28
CA ARG A 526 -47.55 -0.36 8.99
C ARG A 526 -46.37 -0.50 9.93
N GLU A 527 -45.74 0.64 10.23
CA GLU A 527 -44.64 0.71 11.20
C GLU A 527 -45.10 0.23 12.59
N GLY A 528 -44.25 -0.58 13.24
CA GLY A 528 -44.53 -1.17 14.54
C GLY A 528 -45.09 -2.59 14.51
N VAL A 529 -45.33 -3.16 13.32
CA VAL A 529 -45.73 -4.58 13.13
C VAL A 529 -44.79 -5.25 12.13
N LEU A 530 -44.42 -6.51 12.37
CA LEU A 530 -43.50 -7.26 11.49
C LEU A 530 -44.06 -7.35 10.06
N ILE A 531 -43.20 -7.11 9.07
CA ILE A 531 -43.57 -7.25 7.67
C ILE A 531 -43.69 -8.75 7.33
N PRO A 532 -44.81 -9.22 6.74
CA PRO A 532 -44.95 -10.62 6.31
C PRO A 532 -43.78 -11.08 5.44
N ARG A 533 -43.27 -12.28 5.70
CA ARG A 533 -42.09 -12.83 5.03
C ARG A 533 -42.48 -13.90 4.02
N TRP A 534 -41.72 -13.99 2.93
CA TRP A 534 -41.96 -14.99 1.89
C TRP A 534 -41.73 -16.42 2.41
N GLU A 535 -40.81 -16.59 3.36
CA GLU A 535 -40.63 -17.87 4.05
C GLU A 535 -41.91 -18.30 4.79
N THR A 536 -42.59 -17.35 5.42
CA THR A 536 -43.85 -17.59 6.14
C THR A 536 -44.97 -17.96 5.19
N GLU A 537 -45.05 -17.27 4.05
CA GLU A 537 -46.01 -17.53 2.97
C GLU A 537 -45.85 -18.95 2.40
N GLU A 538 -44.61 -19.36 2.15
CA GLU A 538 -44.29 -20.67 1.58
C GLU A 538 -44.82 -21.79 2.47
N TRP A 539 -44.51 -21.76 3.76
CA TRP A 539 -44.96 -22.83 4.65
C TRP A 539 -46.47 -22.80 4.90
N CYS A 540 -47.09 -21.62 4.96
CA CYS A 540 -48.55 -21.49 5.06
C CYS A 540 -49.24 -22.16 3.86
N THR A 541 -48.72 -21.93 2.66
CA THR A 541 -49.26 -22.51 1.43
C THR A 541 -49.10 -24.03 1.41
N ARG A 542 -47.93 -24.55 1.84
CA ARG A 542 -47.69 -26.00 1.97
C ARG A 542 -48.63 -26.65 2.99
N LEU A 543 -48.81 -26.00 4.13
CA LEU A 543 -49.71 -26.45 5.18
C LEU A 543 -51.18 -26.48 4.72
N ALA A 544 -51.66 -25.43 4.05
CA ALA A 544 -53.01 -25.40 3.49
C ALA A 544 -53.23 -26.54 2.49
N LYS A 545 -52.27 -26.76 1.58
CA LYS A 545 -52.34 -27.87 0.61
C LYS A 545 -52.43 -29.23 1.31
N PHE A 546 -51.61 -29.46 2.33
CA PHE A 546 -51.65 -30.69 3.11
C PHE A 546 -53.01 -30.92 3.78
N ILE A 547 -53.59 -29.87 4.38
CA ILE A 547 -54.93 -29.94 5.00
C ILE A 547 -56.01 -30.27 3.95
N ILE A 548 -55.92 -29.68 2.75
CA ILE A 548 -56.84 -29.95 1.64
C ILE A 548 -56.76 -31.43 1.23
N ASP A 549 -55.55 -31.94 1.05
CA ASP A 549 -55.31 -33.34 0.66
C ASP A 549 -55.77 -34.35 1.74
N SER A 550 -55.82 -33.90 3.01
CA SER A 550 -56.31 -34.69 4.15
C SER A 550 -57.84 -34.85 4.19
N LYS A 551 -58.59 -34.20 3.28
CA LYS A 551 -60.06 -34.29 3.15
C LYS A 551 -60.82 -33.93 4.44
N LEU A 552 -60.33 -32.95 5.19
CA LEU A 552 -61.05 -32.39 6.34
C LEU A 552 -62.17 -31.45 5.87
N SER A 553 -63.32 -31.48 6.54
CA SER A 553 -64.45 -30.58 6.22
C SER A 553 -64.41 -29.26 7.02
N LYS A 554 -63.78 -29.27 8.20
CA LYS A 554 -63.62 -28.13 9.10
C LYS A 554 -62.26 -28.19 9.79
N VAL A 555 -61.64 -27.05 10.05
CA VAL A 555 -60.40 -26.93 10.84
C VAL A 555 -60.47 -25.75 11.82
N ASN A 556 -60.17 -26.01 13.08
CA ASN A 556 -60.03 -25.01 14.14
C ASN A 556 -58.55 -24.66 14.35
N ILE A 557 -58.17 -23.41 14.13
CA ILE A 557 -56.79 -22.92 14.13
C ILE A 557 -56.59 -21.90 15.26
N VAL A 558 -55.46 -22.00 15.96
CA VAL A 558 -54.97 -20.91 16.81
C VAL A 558 -53.64 -20.41 16.28
N ASP A 559 -53.52 -19.11 16.05
CA ASP A 559 -52.28 -18.46 15.63
C ASP A 559 -51.74 -17.57 16.76
N ALA A 560 -50.58 -17.91 17.29
CA ALA A 560 -49.92 -17.14 18.33
C ALA A 560 -48.82 -16.25 17.75
N CYS A 561 -48.67 -15.04 18.29
CA CYS A 561 -47.81 -13.99 17.72
C CYS A 561 -48.27 -13.61 16.30
N SER A 562 -49.57 -13.35 16.14
CA SER A 562 -50.22 -13.25 14.83
C SER A 562 -49.76 -12.03 14.00
N GLY A 563 -49.19 -11.01 14.64
CA GLY A 563 -48.67 -9.84 13.94
C GLY A 563 -49.73 -9.16 13.11
N SER A 564 -49.54 -9.13 11.78
CA SER A 564 -50.49 -8.56 10.83
C SER A 564 -51.73 -9.43 10.55
N GLY A 565 -51.82 -10.62 11.14
CA GLY A 565 -52.87 -11.60 10.89
C GLY A 565 -52.67 -12.40 9.59
N CYS A 566 -51.51 -12.29 8.94
CA CYS A 566 -51.27 -12.87 7.61
C CYS A 566 -51.40 -14.39 7.54
N ILE A 567 -50.94 -15.12 8.58
CA ILE A 567 -51.00 -16.59 8.65
C ILE A 567 -52.46 -17.10 8.64
N PRO A 568 -53.32 -16.74 9.63
CA PRO A 568 -54.69 -17.24 9.68
C PRO A 568 -55.52 -16.76 8.49
N LEU A 569 -55.28 -15.53 7.99
CA LEU A 569 -55.97 -15.03 6.80
C LEU A 569 -55.66 -15.88 5.56
N LEU A 570 -54.37 -16.13 5.27
CA LEU A 570 -53.98 -16.90 4.09
C LEU A 570 -54.44 -18.36 4.19
N LEU A 571 -54.25 -18.99 5.35
CA LEU A 571 -54.71 -20.38 5.57
C LEU A 571 -56.23 -20.48 5.36
N SER A 572 -57.02 -19.64 6.03
CA SER A 572 -58.48 -19.66 5.88
C SER A 572 -58.93 -19.37 4.44
N HIS A 573 -58.25 -18.47 3.73
CA HIS A 573 -58.55 -18.17 2.34
C HIS A 573 -58.36 -19.40 1.43
N LEU A 574 -57.20 -20.06 1.53
CA LEU A 574 -56.88 -21.23 0.71
C LEU A 574 -57.79 -22.43 1.03
N LEU A 575 -58.13 -22.62 2.31
CA LEU A 575 -59.07 -23.66 2.75
C LEU A 575 -60.49 -23.41 2.23
N ALA A 576 -60.98 -22.17 2.32
CA ALA A 576 -62.32 -21.83 1.83
C ALA A 576 -62.46 -22.01 0.32
N LYS A 577 -61.40 -21.73 -0.47
CA LYS A 577 -61.36 -22.03 -1.92
C LYS A 577 -61.59 -23.50 -2.23
N ASN A 578 -61.31 -24.39 -1.28
CA ASN A 578 -61.46 -25.83 -1.40
C ASN A 578 -62.65 -26.37 -0.58
N SER A 579 -63.63 -25.50 -0.26
CA SER A 579 -64.85 -25.84 0.48
C SER A 579 -64.63 -26.40 1.90
N ILE A 580 -63.53 -26.02 2.55
CA ILE A 580 -63.23 -26.37 3.94
C ILE A 580 -63.55 -25.19 4.85
N ASP A 581 -64.35 -25.43 5.89
CA ASP A 581 -64.69 -24.40 6.87
C ASP A 581 -63.52 -24.18 7.82
N SER A 582 -63.23 -22.93 8.17
CA SER A 582 -62.13 -22.59 9.07
C SER A 582 -62.56 -21.63 10.16
N ARG A 583 -62.18 -21.94 11.40
CA ARG A 583 -62.35 -21.07 12.55
C ARG A 583 -60.96 -20.78 13.14
N ALA A 584 -60.49 -19.55 13.00
CA ALA A 584 -59.15 -19.15 13.45
C ALA A 584 -59.21 -18.10 14.56
N TYR A 585 -58.31 -18.24 15.53
CA TYR A 585 -58.11 -17.27 16.59
C TYR A 585 -56.66 -16.79 16.57
N GLY A 586 -56.45 -15.52 16.29
CA GLY A 586 -55.13 -14.90 16.31
C GLY A 586 -54.88 -14.13 17.59
N TYR A 587 -53.69 -14.25 18.16
CA TYR A 587 -53.29 -13.58 19.39
C TYR A 587 -51.96 -12.87 19.22
N ASP A 588 -51.88 -11.65 19.74
CA ASP A 588 -50.62 -10.90 19.81
C ASP A 588 -50.54 -10.08 21.09
N ILE A 589 -49.33 -9.85 21.59
CA ILE A 589 -49.07 -9.02 22.77
C ILE A 589 -49.11 -7.52 22.42
N SER A 590 -48.95 -7.18 21.14
CA SER A 590 -48.94 -5.80 20.68
C SER A 590 -50.33 -5.34 20.26
N GLU A 591 -50.85 -4.30 20.93
CA GLU A 591 -52.10 -3.64 20.54
C GLU A 591 -52.08 -3.20 19.07
N LYS A 592 -50.96 -2.63 18.62
CA LYS A 592 -50.77 -2.21 17.21
C LYS A 592 -50.87 -3.37 16.21
N ALA A 593 -50.40 -4.56 16.60
CA ALA A 593 -50.48 -5.75 15.77
C ALA A 593 -51.95 -6.24 15.68
N VAL A 594 -52.63 -6.33 16.82
CA VAL A 594 -54.05 -6.73 16.88
C VAL A 594 -54.94 -5.77 16.11
N GLU A 595 -54.73 -4.45 16.23
CA GLU A 595 -55.43 -3.43 15.44
C GLU A 595 -55.22 -3.65 13.94
N LEU A 596 -53.98 -3.83 13.50
CA LEU A 596 -53.66 -4.08 12.09
C LEU A 596 -54.25 -5.40 11.59
N ALA A 597 -54.25 -6.45 12.41
CA ALA A 597 -54.83 -7.75 12.04
C ALA A 597 -56.35 -7.66 11.84
N LYS A 598 -57.04 -6.88 12.69
CA LYS A 598 -58.47 -6.58 12.51
C LYS A 598 -58.74 -5.77 11.24
N GLU A 599 -57.93 -4.74 10.98
CA GLU A 599 -58.01 -3.95 9.75
C GLU A 599 -57.80 -4.81 8.49
N ASN A 600 -56.83 -5.72 8.52
CA ASN A 600 -56.60 -6.68 7.45
C ASN A 600 -57.78 -7.66 7.27
N LEU A 601 -58.42 -8.11 8.36
CA LEU A 601 -59.61 -8.94 8.28
C LEU A 601 -60.80 -8.21 7.68
N GLU A 602 -61.03 -6.96 8.08
CA GLU A 602 -62.09 -6.12 7.51
C GLU A 602 -61.88 -5.92 6.00
N SER A 603 -60.66 -5.57 5.60
CA SER A 603 -60.26 -5.45 4.18
C SER A 603 -60.44 -6.76 3.41
N TYR A 604 -60.04 -7.87 4.02
CA TYR A 604 -60.22 -9.21 3.46
C TYR A 604 -61.70 -9.54 3.24
N LEU A 605 -62.55 -9.36 4.26
CA LEU A 605 -63.98 -9.69 4.20
C LEU A 605 -64.73 -8.81 3.20
N ALA A 606 -64.32 -7.55 3.03
CA ALA A 606 -64.86 -6.67 2.01
C ALA A 606 -64.55 -7.17 0.58
N THR A 607 -63.38 -7.79 0.40
CA THR A 607 -62.92 -8.30 -0.91
C THR A 607 -63.41 -9.72 -1.19
N TYR A 608 -63.43 -10.57 -0.17
CA TYR A 608 -63.71 -12.01 -0.27
C TYR A 608 -64.81 -12.42 0.74
N PRO A 609 -66.08 -12.05 0.48
CA PRO A 609 -67.18 -12.41 1.38
C PRO A 609 -67.35 -13.92 1.41
N SER A 610 -67.16 -14.53 2.59
CA SER A 610 -67.30 -15.97 2.79
C SER A 610 -67.94 -16.29 4.13
N LYS A 611 -68.97 -17.14 4.12
CA LYS A 611 -69.59 -17.67 5.35
C LYS A 611 -68.79 -18.84 5.96
N ARG A 612 -67.78 -19.35 5.26
CA ARG A 612 -66.94 -20.49 5.68
C ARG A 612 -65.77 -20.09 6.56
N ILE A 613 -65.51 -18.80 6.69
CA ILE A 613 -64.35 -18.24 7.39
C ILE A 613 -64.83 -17.50 8.62
N GLN A 614 -64.33 -17.91 9.78
CA GLN A 614 -64.54 -17.22 11.05
C GLN A 614 -63.18 -16.91 11.67
N ILE A 615 -62.80 -15.64 11.74
CA ILE A 615 -61.50 -15.22 12.28
C ILE A 615 -61.74 -14.16 13.35
N SER A 616 -61.01 -14.24 14.47
CA SER A 616 -61.01 -13.20 15.50
C SER A 616 -59.60 -12.97 16.03
N PHE A 617 -59.28 -11.71 16.35
CA PHE A 617 -57.98 -11.29 16.86
C PHE A 617 -58.10 -10.68 18.25
N HIS A 618 -57.28 -11.15 19.19
CA HIS A 618 -57.34 -10.74 20.60
C HIS A 618 -55.95 -10.36 21.13
N LEU A 619 -55.94 -9.43 22.09
CA LEU A 619 -54.73 -9.04 22.81
C LEU A 619 -54.44 -10.06 23.90
N ALA A 620 -53.30 -10.74 23.83
CA ALA A 620 -52.91 -11.71 24.83
C ALA A 620 -51.39 -11.97 24.87
N ASP A 621 -50.89 -12.39 26.02
CA ASP A 621 -49.48 -12.76 26.21
C ASP A 621 -49.32 -14.29 26.23
N VAL A 622 -48.45 -14.81 25.36
CA VAL A 622 -48.11 -16.25 25.29
C VAL A 622 -47.46 -16.75 26.60
N PHE A 623 -46.84 -15.86 27.37
CA PHE A 623 -46.25 -16.17 28.66
C PHE A 623 -47.29 -16.26 29.79
N ASP A 624 -48.54 -15.88 29.57
CA ASP A 624 -49.60 -16.03 30.57
C ASP A 624 -50.12 -17.49 30.61
N SER A 625 -49.96 -18.14 31.75
CA SER A 625 -50.49 -19.49 31.99
C SER A 625 -52.01 -19.58 31.96
N LYS A 626 -52.72 -18.45 32.05
CA LYS A 626 -54.19 -18.37 31.94
C LYS A 626 -54.68 -18.13 30.52
N LEU A 627 -53.79 -18.03 29.53
CA LEU A 627 -54.12 -17.76 28.12
C LEU A 627 -55.31 -18.61 27.63
N CYS A 628 -55.23 -19.94 27.78
CA CYS A 628 -56.29 -20.85 27.34
C CYS A 628 -57.66 -20.59 27.98
N LYS A 629 -57.68 -20.17 29.25
CA LYS A 629 -58.93 -19.84 29.97
C LYS A 629 -59.47 -18.47 29.57
N SER A 630 -58.57 -17.53 29.29
CA SER A 630 -58.91 -16.13 29.02
C SER A 630 -59.62 -15.91 27.67
N VAL A 631 -59.47 -16.82 26.71
CA VAL A 631 -60.01 -16.61 25.35
C VAL A 631 -61.06 -17.62 24.87
N ASN A 632 -61.67 -18.37 25.80
CA ASN A 632 -62.72 -19.35 25.50
C ASN A 632 -62.42 -20.21 24.25
N ILE A 633 -61.19 -20.73 24.18
CA ILE A 633 -60.66 -21.47 23.02
C ILE A 633 -61.33 -22.86 22.90
N GLN A 634 -62.01 -23.31 23.96
CA GLN A 634 -62.90 -24.46 23.93
C GLN A 634 -64.23 -24.00 23.32
N GLY A 635 -64.47 -24.33 22.05
CA GLY A 635 -65.72 -23.96 21.39
C GLY A 635 -66.95 -24.38 22.20
N ASP A 636 -68.00 -23.55 22.18
CA ASP A 636 -69.30 -23.83 22.83
C ASP A 636 -69.95 -25.15 22.33
N ASP A 637 -69.39 -25.78 21.29
CA ASP A 637 -69.81 -27.03 20.65
C ASP A 637 -68.94 -28.26 21.04
N GLY A 638 -67.94 -28.11 21.92
CA GLY A 638 -67.02 -29.19 22.29
C GLY A 638 -66.00 -29.57 21.20
N THR A 639 -65.91 -28.80 20.10
CA THR A 639 -64.91 -29.04 19.05
C THR A 639 -63.59 -28.37 19.42
N GLY A 640 -62.64 -29.16 19.94
CA GLY A 640 -61.30 -28.70 20.34
C GLY A 640 -60.47 -28.07 19.19
N ILE A 641 -59.25 -27.61 19.50
CA ILE A 641 -58.34 -27.01 18.52
C ILE A 641 -57.62 -28.10 17.73
N ASP A 642 -57.61 -27.96 16.40
CA ASP A 642 -56.93 -28.91 15.52
C ASP A 642 -55.45 -28.54 15.37
N LEU A 643 -55.16 -27.25 15.13
CA LEU A 643 -53.84 -26.79 14.73
C LEU A 643 -53.44 -25.51 15.47
N VAL A 644 -52.21 -25.48 15.98
CA VAL A 644 -51.58 -24.27 16.51
C VAL A 644 -50.47 -23.81 15.57
N THR A 645 -50.54 -22.58 15.07
CA THR A 645 -49.48 -21.94 14.29
C THR A 645 -48.82 -20.82 15.08
N SER A 646 -47.55 -20.54 14.80
CA SER A 646 -46.89 -19.35 15.34
C SER A 646 -45.66 -18.98 14.53
N ASN A 647 -45.48 -17.69 14.25
CA ASN A 647 -44.18 -17.12 13.90
C ASN A 647 -43.69 -16.25 15.06
N PRO A 648 -43.09 -16.85 16.12
CA PRO A 648 -42.68 -16.11 17.30
C PRO A 648 -41.36 -15.35 17.04
N PRO A 649 -41.02 -14.34 17.86
CA PRO A 649 -39.70 -13.72 17.80
C PRO A 649 -38.61 -14.76 18.10
N TYR A 650 -37.69 -14.98 17.16
CA TYR A 650 -36.71 -16.07 17.24
C TYR A 650 -35.25 -15.62 17.17
N ILE A 651 -34.96 -14.33 16.99
CA ILE A 651 -33.58 -13.84 16.81
C ILE A 651 -32.92 -13.61 18.18
N PRO A 652 -31.80 -14.27 18.51
CA PRO A 652 -31.06 -13.98 19.73
C PRO A 652 -30.58 -12.52 19.77
N LEU A 653 -30.61 -11.90 20.95
CA LEU A 653 -30.21 -10.50 21.15
C LEU A 653 -28.79 -10.21 20.61
N GLU A 654 -27.87 -11.15 20.73
CA GLU A 654 -26.50 -11.00 20.26
C GLU A 654 -26.41 -11.00 18.73
N ASP A 655 -27.27 -11.75 18.04
CA ASP A 655 -27.35 -11.76 16.57
C ASP A 655 -28.07 -10.52 16.04
N TYR A 656 -29.06 -10.01 16.79
CA TYR A 656 -29.70 -8.73 16.51
C TYR A 656 -28.70 -7.56 16.57
N LYS A 657 -27.78 -7.55 17.54
CA LYS A 657 -26.74 -6.51 17.64
C LYS A 657 -25.69 -6.60 16.52
N LYS A 658 -25.42 -7.80 15.99
CA LYS A 658 -24.47 -8.01 14.88
C LYS A 658 -24.97 -7.34 13.61
N SER A 659 -24.04 -6.78 12.83
CA SER A 659 -24.35 -6.32 11.47
C SER A 659 -24.49 -7.51 10.52
N LEU A 660 -25.23 -7.35 9.42
CA LEU A 660 -25.31 -8.32 8.32
C LEU A 660 -23.95 -8.91 7.86
N TRP A 661 -22.85 -8.16 7.89
CA TRP A 661 -21.50 -8.66 7.57
C TRP A 661 -20.98 -9.76 8.53
N ARG A 662 -21.48 -9.79 9.76
CA ARG A 662 -21.15 -10.77 10.80
C ARG A 662 -22.27 -11.79 10.99
N ASN A 663 -23.01 -12.10 9.92
CA ASN A 663 -24.21 -12.95 9.95
C ASN A 663 -25.31 -12.46 10.92
N GLY A 664 -25.40 -11.14 11.14
CA GLY A 664 -26.47 -10.51 11.94
C GLY A 664 -27.60 -9.95 11.09
N VAL A 665 -28.46 -9.12 11.69
CA VAL A 665 -29.68 -8.60 11.05
C VAL A 665 -29.39 -7.41 10.12
N GLU A 666 -30.21 -7.25 9.07
CA GLU A 666 -30.12 -6.13 8.14
C GLU A 666 -30.31 -4.78 8.87
N LYS A 667 -29.63 -3.73 8.39
CA LYS A 667 -29.75 -2.39 8.96
C LYS A 667 -31.16 -1.81 8.84
N SER A 668 -31.87 -2.04 7.73
CA SER A 668 -33.27 -1.59 7.55
C SER A 668 -34.17 -2.15 8.65
N VAL A 669 -34.15 -3.48 8.80
CA VAL A 669 -34.93 -4.21 9.81
C VAL A 669 -34.66 -3.68 11.22
N ARG A 670 -33.40 -3.53 11.61
CA ARG A 670 -33.04 -3.03 12.97
C ARG A 670 -33.42 -1.58 13.25
N LEU A 671 -33.68 -0.78 12.22
CA LEU A 671 -34.03 0.63 12.38
C LEU A 671 -35.55 0.85 12.44
N TYR A 672 -36.32 0.02 11.73
CA TYR A 672 -37.73 0.31 11.45
C TYR A 672 -38.70 -0.79 11.90
N GLU A 673 -38.26 -2.04 11.98
CA GLU A 673 -39.13 -3.13 12.42
C GLU A 673 -39.05 -3.32 13.94
N PRO A 674 -40.17 -3.66 14.61
CA PRO A 674 -40.24 -3.68 16.07
C PRO A 674 -39.33 -4.77 16.66
N SER A 675 -38.47 -4.40 17.61
CA SER A 675 -37.60 -5.37 18.30
C SER A 675 -38.40 -6.45 19.04
N LEU A 676 -39.62 -6.13 19.48
CA LEU A 676 -40.53 -7.07 20.13
C LEU A 676 -40.91 -8.26 19.23
N ALA A 677 -41.04 -8.05 17.92
CA ALA A 677 -41.38 -9.12 16.97
C ALA A 677 -40.14 -9.84 16.40
N LEU A 678 -38.93 -9.40 16.75
CA LEU A 678 -37.68 -9.95 16.23
C LEU A 678 -36.91 -10.72 17.29
N ILE A 679 -36.77 -10.14 18.48
CA ILE A 679 -35.84 -10.62 19.51
C ILE A 679 -36.53 -11.64 20.40
N GLY A 680 -36.01 -12.87 20.40
CA GLY A 680 -36.52 -13.91 21.30
C GLY A 680 -35.52 -15.01 21.58
N ASN A 681 -35.94 -15.95 22.41
CA ASN A 681 -35.15 -17.07 22.89
C ASN A 681 -36.04 -18.31 23.06
N ASN A 682 -35.44 -19.43 23.44
CA ASN A 682 -36.13 -20.72 23.53
C ASN A 682 -37.33 -20.72 24.51
N LYS A 683 -37.44 -19.75 25.42
CA LYS A 683 -38.60 -19.63 26.33
C LYS A 683 -39.90 -19.39 25.59
N VAL A 684 -39.89 -18.72 24.43
CA VAL A 684 -41.15 -18.49 23.69
C VAL A 684 -41.77 -19.83 23.27
N TYR A 685 -40.95 -20.75 22.75
CA TYR A 685 -41.41 -22.07 22.34
C TYR A 685 -41.86 -22.94 23.52
N SER A 686 -41.17 -22.89 24.66
CA SER A 686 -41.62 -23.64 25.85
C SER A 686 -42.98 -23.15 26.35
N ASN A 687 -43.23 -21.83 26.30
CA ASN A 687 -44.53 -21.25 26.68
C ASN A 687 -45.62 -21.53 25.65
N LEU A 688 -45.31 -21.50 24.35
CA LEU A 688 -46.24 -21.95 23.31
C LEU A 688 -46.70 -23.40 23.56
N ILE A 689 -45.78 -24.29 23.97
CA ILE A 689 -46.13 -25.67 24.27
C ILE A 689 -46.98 -25.78 25.55
N GLN A 690 -46.48 -25.20 26.65
CA GLN A 690 -47.06 -25.39 27.99
C GLN A 690 -48.36 -24.61 28.21
N ASN A 691 -48.47 -23.40 27.66
CA ASN A 691 -49.60 -22.51 27.88
C ASN A 691 -50.63 -22.57 26.75
N LEU A 692 -50.30 -23.18 25.61
CA LEU A 692 -51.19 -23.21 24.44
C LEU A 692 -51.36 -24.62 23.87
N VAL A 693 -50.35 -25.25 23.27
CA VAL A 693 -50.49 -26.55 22.56
C VAL A 693 -51.10 -27.64 23.45
N VAL A 694 -50.54 -27.83 24.64
CA VAL A 694 -51.01 -28.89 25.56
C VAL A 694 -52.38 -28.56 26.15
N PRO A 695 -52.64 -27.36 26.72
CA PRO A 695 -53.92 -27.10 27.38
C PRO A 695 -55.12 -26.97 26.43
N VAL A 696 -54.93 -26.55 25.17
CA VAL A 696 -56.03 -26.54 24.17
C VAL A 696 -56.30 -27.91 23.55
N GLY A 697 -55.47 -28.91 23.87
CA GLY A 697 -55.59 -30.25 23.30
C GLY A 697 -55.33 -30.28 21.78
N ALA A 698 -54.38 -29.47 21.30
CA ALA A 698 -54.08 -29.38 19.87
C ALA A 698 -53.66 -30.73 19.28
N LYS A 699 -54.07 -31.02 18.04
CA LYS A 699 -53.71 -32.25 17.33
C LYS A 699 -52.41 -32.14 16.54
N GLY A 700 -52.06 -30.92 16.12
CA GLY A 700 -50.79 -30.58 15.49
C GLY A 700 -50.35 -29.15 15.80
N PHE A 701 -49.08 -28.84 15.55
CA PHE A 701 -48.56 -27.47 15.58
C PHE A 701 -47.49 -27.24 14.50
N VAL A 702 -47.35 -25.98 14.09
CA VAL A 702 -46.29 -25.50 13.19
C VAL A 702 -45.73 -24.20 13.76
N PHE A 703 -44.46 -24.21 14.18
CA PHE A 703 -43.77 -23.01 14.65
C PHE A 703 -42.63 -22.63 13.71
N GLU A 704 -42.57 -21.37 13.31
CA GLU A 704 -41.43 -20.84 12.58
C GLU A 704 -40.20 -20.73 13.51
N VAL A 705 -39.03 -21.08 12.98
CA VAL A 705 -37.74 -21.05 13.67
C VAL A 705 -36.69 -20.35 12.81
N GLY A 706 -35.79 -19.63 13.48
CA GLY A 706 -34.63 -18.99 12.83
C GLY A 706 -33.41 -19.91 12.73
N TYR A 707 -33.32 -20.87 13.64
CA TYR A 707 -32.12 -21.68 13.87
C TYR A 707 -32.49 -23.13 14.20
N LYS A 708 -31.64 -24.07 13.78
CA LYS A 708 -31.90 -25.52 13.94
C LYS A 708 -31.95 -25.95 15.42
N ASP A 709 -31.14 -25.35 16.27
CA ASP A 709 -31.12 -25.62 17.72
C ASP A 709 -32.46 -25.27 18.41
N GLN A 710 -33.23 -24.35 17.84
CA GLN A 710 -34.58 -24.03 18.32
C GLN A 710 -35.57 -25.17 18.02
N ALA A 711 -35.48 -25.77 16.82
CA ALA A 711 -36.24 -26.96 16.49
C ALA A 711 -35.84 -28.16 17.37
N ASP A 712 -34.53 -28.35 17.60
CA ASP A 712 -34.02 -29.39 18.49
C ASP A 712 -34.53 -29.19 19.93
N PHE A 713 -34.63 -27.94 20.40
CA PHE A 713 -35.18 -27.60 21.70
C PHE A 713 -36.68 -27.93 21.80
N VAL A 714 -37.46 -27.62 20.76
CA VAL A 714 -38.89 -27.95 20.69
C VAL A 714 -39.08 -29.47 20.73
N ASN A 715 -38.31 -30.23 19.96
CA ASN A 715 -38.36 -31.69 19.98
C ASN A 715 -38.11 -32.26 21.40
N LYS A 716 -37.07 -31.78 22.08
CA LYS A 716 -36.76 -32.19 23.47
C LYS A 716 -37.82 -31.79 24.50
N SER A 717 -38.64 -30.80 24.19
CA SER A 717 -39.69 -30.29 25.11
C SER A 717 -41.01 -31.04 24.97
N MET A 718 -41.15 -31.92 23.98
CA MET A 718 -42.36 -32.70 23.72
C MET A 718 -42.25 -34.13 24.25
N ASP A 719 -43.39 -34.69 24.68
CA ASP A 719 -43.48 -36.10 25.07
C ASP A 719 -43.41 -37.00 23.82
N SER A 720 -42.26 -37.66 23.63
CA SER A 720 -41.99 -38.52 22.46
C SER A 720 -42.93 -39.72 22.34
N ALA A 721 -43.57 -40.14 23.44
CA ALA A 721 -44.54 -41.24 23.41
C ALA A 721 -45.86 -40.80 22.74
N LYS A 722 -46.25 -39.52 22.89
CA LYS A 722 -47.51 -38.98 22.36
C LYS A 722 -47.33 -38.20 21.06
N TRP A 723 -46.17 -37.55 20.88
CA TRP A 723 -45.92 -36.63 19.77
C TRP A 723 -44.79 -37.12 18.87
N GLY A 724 -44.99 -36.95 17.56
CA GLY A 724 -43.93 -36.91 16.58
C GLY A 724 -43.52 -35.46 16.34
N VAL A 725 -42.23 -35.23 16.08
CA VAL A 725 -41.69 -33.90 15.77
C VAL A 725 -40.76 -34.02 14.57
N GLY A 726 -40.82 -33.05 13.68
CA GLY A 726 -39.97 -32.96 12.51
C GLY A 726 -39.71 -31.51 12.12
N VAL A 727 -38.91 -31.33 11.07
CA VAL A 727 -38.56 -30.01 10.55
C VAL A 727 -38.93 -29.90 9.09
N MET A 728 -39.31 -28.69 8.71
CA MET A 728 -39.56 -28.30 7.33
C MET A 728 -38.59 -27.20 6.92
N LYS A 729 -37.99 -27.38 5.74
CA LYS A 729 -37.05 -26.47 5.10
C LYS A 729 -37.77 -25.55 4.12
N ASP A 730 -37.31 -24.32 4.02
CA ASP A 730 -37.72 -23.38 2.97
C ASP A 730 -37.08 -23.73 1.61
N SER A 731 -37.51 -23.05 0.55
CA SER A 731 -36.92 -23.18 -0.79
C SER A 731 -35.42 -22.84 -0.85
N ALA A 732 -34.86 -22.20 0.18
CA ALA A 732 -33.43 -21.96 0.34
C ALA A 732 -32.71 -23.07 1.14
N SER A 733 -33.37 -24.21 1.36
CA SER A 733 -32.89 -25.38 2.10
C SER A 733 -32.53 -25.10 3.56
N LYS A 734 -33.07 -24.04 4.17
CA LYS A 734 -32.88 -23.75 5.60
C LYS A 734 -34.07 -24.27 6.39
N VAL A 735 -33.79 -24.90 7.54
CA VAL A 735 -34.84 -25.25 8.51
C VAL A 735 -35.58 -23.98 8.89
N ARG A 736 -36.89 -23.98 8.63
CA ARG A 736 -37.75 -22.82 8.79
C ARG A 736 -38.91 -23.07 9.73
N CYS A 737 -39.41 -24.29 9.78
CA CYS A 737 -40.45 -24.66 10.72
C CYS A 737 -40.09 -25.92 11.49
N VAL A 738 -40.52 -25.97 12.74
CA VAL A 738 -40.67 -27.22 13.50
C VAL A 738 -42.15 -27.58 13.50
N ILE A 739 -42.44 -28.82 13.16
CA ILE A 739 -43.80 -29.35 13.05
C ILE A 739 -43.93 -30.46 14.08
N GLY A 740 -45.02 -30.43 14.85
CA GLY A 740 -45.38 -31.53 15.74
C GLY A 740 -46.77 -32.05 15.47
N TRP A 741 -46.96 -33.34 15.68
CA TRP A 741 -48.24 -34.02 15.49
C TRP A 741 -48.46 -35.10 16.54
N GLN A 742 -49.71 -35.36 16.90
CA GLN A 742 -50.05 -36.53 17.71
C GLN A 742 -49.84 -37.81 16.91
N ARG A 743 -49.17 -38.81 17.51
CA ARG A 743 -48.86 -40.08 16.83
C ARG A 743 -50.11 -40.91 16.52
N GLU A 744 -51.20 -40.67 17.21
CA GLU A 744 -52.48 -41.33 17.02
C GLU A 744 -53.46 -40.42 16.24
N GLY A 745 -54.24 -41.02 15.34
CA GLY A 745 -55.27 -40.31 14.55
C GLY A 745 -54.79 -39.76 13.22
N LYS A 746 -55.67 -38.99 12.55
CA LYS A 746 -55.44 -38.48 11.18
C LYS A 746 -54.27 -37.50 11.06
N PHE A 747 -53.82 -36.92 12.17
CA PHE A 747 -52.70 -35.98 12.19
C PHE A 747 -51.33 -36.67 12.13
N ALA A 748 -51.25 -38.00 12.26
CA ALA A 748 -50.01 -38.75 12.06
C ALA A 748 -49.38 -38.53 10.66
N GLU A 749 -50.21 -38.20 9.67
CA GLU A 749 -49.76 -37.88 8.32
C GLU A 749 -49.00 -36.55 8.21
N PHE A 750 -49.03 -35.67 9.21
CA PHE A 750 -48.24 -34.42 9.24
C PHE A 750 -46.74 -34.69 9.16
N SER A 751 -46.30 -35.90 9.51
CA SER A 751 -44.93 -36.37 9.23
C SER A 751 -44.51 -36.18 7.77
N LYS A 752 -45.45 -36.29 6.81
CA LYS A 752 -45.20 -36.10 5.37
C LYS A 752 -44.92 -34.64 4.99
N LEU A 753 -45.26 -33.68 5.84
CA LEU A 753 -44.95 -32.26 5.64
C LEU A 753 -43.47 -31.96 5.97
N CYS A 754 -42.84 -32.83 6.75
CA CYS A 754 -41.46 -32.67 7.22
C CYS A 754 -40.47 -33.15 6.15
N ASP A 755 -39.37 -32.41 6.01
CA ASP A 755 -38.23 -32.84 5.20
C ASP A 755 -37.34 -33.81 5.99
N ASP A 756 -37.21 -33.60 7.31
CA ASP A 756 -36.55 -34.53 8.22
C ASP A 756 -37.44 -34.75 9.47
N VAL A 757 -37.54 -35.99 9.96
CA VAL A 757 -38.25 -36.36 11.20
C VAL A 757 -37.23 -36.77 12.26
N TYR A 758 -37.48 -36.39 13.52
CA TYR A 758 -36.61 -36.72 14.66
C TYR A 758 -36.76 -38.15 15.18
#